data_AF-A0A673CNF7-F1
#
_entry.id   AF-A0A673CNF7-F1
#
_cell.length_a   1.000
_cell.length_b   1.000
_cell.length_c   1.000
_cell.angle_alpha   90.00
_cell.angle_beta   90.00
_cell.angle_gamma   90.00
#
_symmetry.space_group_name_H-M   'P 1'
#
loop_
_entity.id
_entity.type
_entity.pdbx_description
1 polymer ?
#
loop_
_entity_poly.entity_id
_entity_poly.type
_entity_poly.pdbx_seq_one_letter_code
_entity_poly.pdbx_strand_id
1 'polypeptide(L)'
;MSSGGTVESGKPPKIGSTVEVTGKGQRGTVAYIGATLFASGKWVGVILDEPKGKNDGTVQGKRYFTCEENHGIFVRQSQVGKIRCVVKKSKPVVHMKRNSTRFLRKQIFSLSSSQSGDVGEASLSSNQGALGAPVVPQPSASPAAAPVPATPSKEEESLRAQVKDLEEKLETLKMKRTEDKAKLKELEKHKIQLEQLQEWKNKMQEQQTELQKQLKEAKREAREAQEAKDRYMEEMSDTADAIEMATLDKEMAEERAESLQVEVDSLKEKVEELSMDLEILRHEISEKGSDGAASSYHVKQLEEQNGRLKEALVRMRDLSASEKQEHVKLQKQMEKKNTELETLRTQKEKLQEEVKQAEATIDELKEQVDAALGSEEMVETLTERNLDLEEKVRELRETVSDLEAINEMNDELQENARETEMELREQVDLSVSKVREAEKRVEAAQETVADYQQTISKYRDLTARLQDANRELISQQNASTEQVQQPPAELFDFKIKFAETKAYAKAIEMELRKMEVAQMNRQVSLLTSFMPDSFLRHGGDHDCILVLLLIPRLICKADLISKQAQEKFDLNGNMAQGTGFRGPQGEQRSFASGLVYSLTLLQATLHKYEQALSSCTVEVFKRMGTLYSEMSFHERSLDYFIDLLHKDQLDETVQVEPLTKAIKYYQQLYSVHLAEHTEDCTVQLADHIKFTQSALDCMGVEVARLRAFLAAGQESSCLAVLLKDLDTSCSDIKQFCKKIRRRMPGTDVVGVPAALNFGTQISETLTECRRQLTRVVAVLQEVAAAGAQMIAPLAEQEGLNALKLDDVTFKAVEQVYGAHGLNPAECLRQSCSSVITTMNKMATAMQEGEYDADKPQGKTPPVEVRASTVRAEMTDAEGLGVKLEDRETVIKELKKSLKIKGEELSEANVRLSLLEKKLDTSTKDADERVEKIQTKLDENIALLKKKEKEFEETMDALQADIDQLEAEKTELKQRINNQSKMTIEGLRGPPASGIVSMVQGSAGGLSPSLAGTVQVVDSPLLRQQVEAQRLGIKHLKNENNRLKAEKMRVQLASLPPLCPPKLPQISKETSMPPEGLNTGIYRRTDQLLATLLKLSSEVKVVDITGKTAVSASAQLLEQTARLQSLSDALDKLKGEVAEHVVSYQPGAKVASDFSTFPVPSFIKAKEEKQEGTVFVGRVAIPCTRGQEQVHRLVLSQQQLQRVHRLVMA
;
A
#
# COMPACT_ATOMS: atom_id res chain seq x y z
N MET A 1 51.20 47.45 40.05
CA MET A 1 50.47 47.43 41.35
C MET A 1 49.52 46.24 41.35
N SER A 2 49.08 45.76 42.51
CA SER A 2 48.50 44.41 42.65
C SER A 2 46.99 44.31 42.39
N SER A 3 46.60 43.36 41.55
CA SER A 3 45.42 42.47 41.66
C SER A 3 45.29 41.70 40.34
N GLY A 4 44.86 40.44 40.27
CA GLY A 4 44.30 39.59 41.34
C GLY A 4 43.21 38.67 40.77
N GLY A 5 43.42 38.12 39.57
CA GLY A 5 42.39 37.41 38.81
C GLY A 5 42.21 35.96 39.27
N THR A 6 41.30 35.73 40.22
CA THR A 6 40.88 34.39 40.64
C THR A 6 40.12 33.65 39.54
N VAL A 7 40.34 32.34 39.46
CA VAL A 7 39.60 31.45 38.55
C VAL A 7 38.25 31.09 39.17
N GLU A 8 37.17 31.76 38.75
CA GLU A 8 35.82 31.29 39.05
C GLU A 8 35.52 29.99 38.27
N SER A 9 35.57 28.87 38.99
CA SER A 9 34.97 27.62 38.53
C SER A 9 33.46 27.61 38.84
N GLY A 10 32.67 26.89 38.03
CA GLY A 10 31.38 26.37 38.51
C GLY A 10 30.09 27.11 38.12
N LYS A 11 29.80 27.24 36.81
CA LYS A 11 28.42 27.03 36.32
C LYS A 11 28.42 26.09 35.11
N PRO A 12 27.71 24.94 35.16
CA PRO A 12 27.71 23.98 34.05
C PRO A 12 27.25 24.64 32.74
N PRO A 13 27.63 24.09 31.56
CA PRO A 13 26.91 24.42 30.34
C PRO A 13 25.43 24.04 30.52
N LYS A 14 24.53 24.80 29.89
CA LYS A 14 23.12 24.44 29.77
C LYS A 14 22.88 23.90 28.35
N ILE A 15 21.85 23.08 28.17
CA ILE A 15 21.33 22.77 26.84
C ILE A 15 20.98 24.10 26.14
N GLY A 16 21.27 24.21 24.84
CA GLY A 16 21.21 25.46 24.07
C GLY A 16 22.42 26.38 24.21
N SER A 17 23.44 26.06 25.04
CA SER A 17 24.67 26.87 25.10
C SER A 17 25.58 26.56 23.91
N THR A 18 25.98 27.59 23.16
CA THR A 18 27.13 27.51 22.24
C THR A 18 28.43 27.32 23.04
N VAL A 19 29.24 26.35 22.63
CA VAL A 19 30.45 25.91 23.32
C VAL A 19 31.53 25.51 22.33
N GLU A 20 32.76 25.42 22.81
CA GLU A 20 33.89 24.88 22.06
C GLU A 20 34.40 23.59 22.72
N VAL A 21 34.63 22.55 21.92
CA VAL A 21 35.16 21.26 22.39
C VAL A 21 36.67 21.36 22.56
N THR A 22 37.10 21.50 23.81
CA THR A 22 38.50 21.73 24.19
C THR A 22 39.37 20.56 23.74
N GLY A 23 40.48 20.85 23.06
CA GLY A 23 41.37 19.83 22.47
C GLY A 23 41.01 19.41 21.04
N LYS A 24 39.93 19.94 20.46
CA LYS A 24 39.61 19.78 19.03
C LYS A 24 39.42 21.09 18.26
N GLY A 25 39.17 22.22 18.94
CA GLY A 25 38.88 23.51 18.28
C GLY A 25 37.55 23.53 17.51
N GLN A 26 36.64 22.59 17.84
CA GLN A 26 35.36 22.43 17.17
C GLN A 26 34.27 23.11 17.99
N ARG A 27 33.52 24.01 17.35
CA ARG A 27 32.39 24.70 17.97
C ARG A 27 31.08 23.96 17.70
N GLY A 28 30.13 24.16 18.59
CA GLY A 28 28.81 23.55 18.51
C GLY A 28 27.89 23.98 19.64
N THR A 29 26.66 23.47 19.62
CA THR A 29 25.63 23.77 20.63
C THR A 29 25.33 22.53 21.46
N VAL A 30 25.28 22.68 22.79
CA VAL A 30 24.96 21.57 23.70
C VAL A 30 23.50 21.16 23.54
N ALA A 31 23.26 19.93 23.10
CA ALA A 31 21.93 19.36 22.90
C ALA A 31 21.50 18.39 24.01
N TYR A 32 22.46 17.76 24.72
CA TYR A 32 22.17 16.78 25.76
C TYR A 32 23.11 16.93 26.96
N ILE A 33 22.60 16.76 28.18
CA ILE A 33 23.42 16.66 29.40
C ILE A 33 22.79 15.64 30.35
N GLY A 34 23.43 14.48 30.54
CA GLY A 34 22.86 13.39 31.34
C GLY A 34 23.79 12.19 31.51
N ALA A 35 23.25 11.09 32.05
CA ALA A 35 23.94 9.80 32.11
C ALA A 35 23.58 8.95 30.88
N THR A 36 24.56 8.28 30.28
CA THR A 36 24.37 7.48 29.06
C THR A 36 24.53 5.99 29.33
N LEU A 37 23.89 5.14 28.52
CA LEU A 37 23.99 3.69 28.67
C LEU A 37 25.38 3.15 28.28
N PHE A 38 26.06 3.82 27.34
CA PHE A 38 27.33 3.35 26.78
C PHE A 38 28.53 3.56 27.72
N ALA A 39 28.44 4.48 28.70
CA ALA A 39 29.51 4.73 29.67
C ALA A 39 29.00 5.51 30.89
N SER A 40 29.40 5.10 32.10
CA SER A 40 28.97 5.69 33.36
C SER A 40 29.39 7.17 33.56
N GLY A 41 28.73 7.84 34.51
CA GLY A 41 28.95 9.25 34.83
C GLY A 41 28.26 10.21 33.85
N LYS A 42 28.40 11.52 34.09
CA LYS A 42 27.72 12.56 33.31
C LYS A 42 28.46 12.84 31.99
N TRP A 43 27.69 13.00 30.92
CA TRP A 43 28.15 13.30 29.56
C TRP A 43 27.42 14.53 29.01
N VAL A 44 28.09 15.23 28.10
CA VAL A 44 27.56 16.36 27.33
C VAL A 44 27.51 15.94 25.86
N GLY A 45 26.32 15.92 25.28
CA GLY A 45 26.12 15.78 23.84
C GLY A 45 26.11 17.15 23.19
N VAL A 46 26.95 17.34 22.17
CA VAL A 46 27.11 18.59 21.41
C VAL A 46 26.80 18.31 19.95
N ILE A 47 26.00 19.17 19.33
CA ILE A 47 25.82 19.25 17.88
C ILE A 47 26.87 20.23 17.38
N LEU A 48 27.82 19.75 16.58
CA LEU A 48 28.89 20.58 16.01
C LEU A 48 28.38 21.41 14.83
N ASP A 49 29.01 22.56 14.60
CA ASP A 49 28.69 23.45 13.48
C ASP A 49 29.21 22.89 12.13
N GLU A 50 30.06 21.86 12.16
CA GLU A 50 30.69 21.20 11.01
C GLU A 50 30.59 19.66 11.13
N PRO A 51 30.56 18.90 10.01
CA PRO A 51 30.45 17.44 9.98
C PRO A 51 31.76 16.74 10.39
N LYS A 52 32.17 16.91 11.66
CA LYS A 52 33.42 16.38 12.25
C LYS A 52 33.20 15.65 13.59
N GLY A 53 31.94 15.32 13.87
CA GLY A 53 31.45 14.51 14.99
C GLY A 53 31.69 13.01 14.78
N LYS A 54 30.84 12.19 15.40
CA LYS A 54 30.95 10.71 15.42
C LYS A 54 29.60 9.97 15.39
N ASN A 55 28.48 10.69 15.29
CA ASN A 55 27.11 10.14 15.27
C ASN A 55 26.13 11.24 14.83
N ASP A 56 24.85 10.88 14.75
CA ASP A 56 23.68 11.73 14.50
C ASP A 56 22.93 12.12 15.81
N GLY A 57 23.55 11.87 16.98
CA GLY A 57 22.91 11.91 18.30
C GLY A 57 22.43 10.54 18.83
N THR A 58 22.62 9.47 18.05
CA THR A 58 22.38 8.07 18.43
C THR A 58 23.69 7.36 18.82
N VAL A 59 23.70 6.59 19.91
CA VAL A 59 24.82 5.72 20.29
C VAL A 59 24.28 4.38 20.79
N GLN A 60 24.80 3.28 20.24
CA GLN A 60 24.37 1.91 20.56
C GLN A 60 22.84 1.72 20.45
N GLY A 61 22.25 2.15 19.33
CA GLY A 61 20.81 2.04 19.05
C GLY A 61 19.91 2.99 19.86
N LYS A 62 20.41 3.66 20.90
CA LYS A 62 19.63 4.64 21.68
C LYS A 62 19.92 6.06 21.21
N ARG A 63 18.87 6.79 20.83
CA ARG A 63 18.91 8.23 20.50
C ARG A 63 18.85 9.06 21.79
N TYR A 64 19.71 10.08 21.89
CA TYR A 64 19.76 11.01 23.04
C TYR A 64 19.46 12.46 22.61
N PHE A 65 19.78 12.80 21.35
CA PHE A 65 19.40 14.02 20.66
C PHE A 65 19.34 13.72 19.15
N THR A 66 18.99 14.71 18.33
CA THR A 66 18.89 14.58 16.87
C THR A 66 19.73 15.67 16.22
N CYS A 67 20.55 15.28 15.24
CA CYS A 67 21.29 16.17 14.35
C CYS A 67 21.64 15.44 13.05
N GLU A 68 22.22 16.16 12.09
CA GLU A 68 22.69 15.59 10.83
C GLU A 68 23.84 14.58 11.05
N GLU A 69 24.03 13.69 10.08
CA GLU A 69 25.04 12.64 10.20
C GLU A 69 26.44 13.24 10.32
N ASN A 70 27.25 12.70 11.23
CA ASN A 70 28.57 13.24 11.62
C ASN A 70 28.55 14.65 12.25
N HIS A 71 27.42 15.20 12.70
CA HIS A 71 27.41 16.43 13.52
C HIS A 71 27.40 16.17 15.04
N GLY A 72 26.94 15.01 15.50
CA GLY A 72 26.83 14.68 16.93
C GLY A 72 28.15 14.21 17.55
N ILE A 73 28.49 14.73 18.73
CA ILE A 73 29.61 14.24 19.55
C ILE A 73 29.25 14.20 21.05
N PHE A 74 29.74 13.18 21.77
CA PHE A 74 29.65 13.10 23.23
C PHE A 74 31.02 13.34 23.85
N VAL A 75 31.07 14.24 24.85
CA VAL A 75 32.29 14.64 25.56
C VAL A 75 32.02 14.74 27.07
N ARG A 76 33.08 14.74 27.88
CA ARG A 76 32.96 15.03 29.32
C ARG A 76 32.81 16.53 29.55
N GLN A 77 32.15 16.93 30.63
CA GLN A 77 31.88 18.34 30.94
C GLN A 77 33.14 19.21 31.09
N SER A 78 34.30 18.60 31.38
CA SER A 78 35.62 19.26 31.43
C SER A 78 36.22 19.59 30.05
N GLN A 79 35.70 19.01 28.97
CA GLN A 79 36.17 19.17 27.59
C GLN A 79 35.33 20.22 26.81
N VAL A 80 34.72 21.18 27.53
CA VAL A 80 33.70 22.09 26.99
C VAL A 80 33.93 23.52 27.51
N GLY A 81 34.43 24.40 26.65
CA GLY A 81 34.62 25.84 26.91
C GLY A 81 33.41 26.68 26.51
N LYS A 82 33.20 27.85 27.15
CA LYS A 82 32.17 28.84 26.78
C LYS A 82 32.79 30.06 26.12
N ILE A 83 32.22 30.49 24.99
CA ILE A 83 32.66 31.68 24.25
C ILE A 83 31.90 32.92 24.78
N ARG A 84 32.57 34.08 24.87
CA ARG A 84 31.96 35.39 25.15
C ARG A 84 32.08 36.29 23.91
N CYS A 85 30.96 36.86 23.47
CA CYS A 85 30.91 37.84 22.37
C CYS A 85 30.80 39.27 22.92
N VAL A 86 31.44 40.24 22.26
CA VAL A 86 31.38 41.67 22.60
C VAL A 86 30.84 42.45 21.40
N VAL A 87 29.87 43.33 21.64
CA VAL A 87 29.22 44.14 20.59
C VAL A 87 29.78 45.56 20.57
N LYS A 88 30.06 46.10 19.39
CA LYS A 88 30.30 47.54 19.16
C LYS A 88 29.36 48.06 18.06
N LYS A 89 28.92 49.33 18.19
CA LYS A 89 28.03 50.01 17.25
C LYS A 89 28.81 51.05 16.42
N SER A 90 28.55 51.14 15.12
CA SER A 90 28.64 52.40 14.34
C SER A 90 27.97 52.27 12.96
N LYS A 91 27.77 53.43 12.32
CA LYS A 91 27.14 53.75 11.02
C LYS A 91 28.01 54.86 10.38
N PRO A 92 27.83 55.31 9.11
CA PRO A 92 27.31 54.63 7.92
C PRO A 92 28.03 55.00 6.57
N VAL A 93 27.55 54.47 5.43
CA VAL A 93 27.66 54.94 4.00
C VAL A 93 29.01 54.90 3.23
N VAL A 94 28.87 54.83 1.90
CA VAL A 94 29.68 55.38 0.77
C VAL A 94 30.47 54.40 -0.13
N HIS A 95 29.92 54.20 -1.34
CA HIS A 95 30.52 53.82 -2.64
C HIS A 95 31.24 52.47 -2.89
N MET A 96 30.75 51.79 -3.95
CA MET A 96 31.54 50.90 -4.81
C MET A 96 32.30 51.70 -5.88
N LYS A 97 33.52 51.26 -6.21
CA LYS A 97 34.23 51.40 -7.52
C LYS A 97 35.52 50.56 -7.42
N ARG A 98 36.02 49.88 -8.46
CA ARG A 98 35.46 49.39 -9.74
C ARG A 98 36.53 48.49 -10.38
N ASN A 99 36.14 47.51 -11.21
CA ASN A 99 36.99 46.97 -12.30
C ASN A 99 38.28 46.19 -11.85
N SER A 100 38.97 45.38 -12.68
CA SER A 100 38.63 44.85 -14.02
C SER A 100 39.44 43.61 -14.43
N THR A 101 38.74 42.62 -15.00
CA THR A 101 39.12 41.84 -16.22
C THR A 101 40.33 40.88 -16.24
N ARG A 102 40.28 40.01 -17.27
CA ARG A 102 41.34 39.26 -17.95
C ARG A 102 41.81 37.94 -17.29
N PHE A 103 42.14 36.89 -18.05
CA PHE A 103 41.67 36.35 -19.36
C PHE A 103 42.53 35.09 -19.65
N LEU A 104 42.03 34.13 -20.45
CA LEU A 104 42.85 33.10 -21.17
C LEU A 104 43.58 32.04 -20.28
N ARG A 105 43.97 30.84 -20.74
CA ARG A 105 43.60 30.03 -21.93
C ARG A 105 44.04 28.55 -21.77
N LYS A 106 43.12 27.64 -22.13
CA LYS A 106 43.27 26.30 -22.75
C LYS A 106 44.64 25.55 -22.74
N GLN A 107 44.60 24.29 -22.24
CA GLN A 107 45.32 23.05 -22.66
C GLN A 107 46.85 23.06 -22.94
N ILE A 108 47.58 22.06 -22.41
CA ILE A 108 48.14 20.91 -23.19
C ILE A 108 48.71 19.83 -22.23
N PHE A 109 49.12 18.68 -22.78
CA PHE A 109 49.36 17.38 -22.14
C PHE A 109 50.83 17.11 -21.69
N SER A 110 50.98 16.05 -20.88
CA SER A 110 52.03 15.00 -20.93
C SER A 110 53.29 15.00 -20.01
N LEU A 111 53.46 13.80 -19.42
CA LEU A 111 54.68 12.97 -19.25
C LEU A 111 55.71 13.15 -18.09
N SER A 112 55.74 12.07 -17.29
CA SER A 112 56.88 11.24 -16.88
C SER A 112 57.88 11.63 -15.77
N SER A 113 57.68 10.98 -14.61
CA SER A 113 58.65 10.07 -13.94
C SER A 113 59.74 10.63 -12.99
N SER A 114 60.26 9.71 -12.15
CA SER A 114 61.31 9.88 -11.12
C SER A 114 60.89 10.74 -9.91
N GLN A 115 61.34 10.51 -8.66
CA GLN A 115 62.19 9.43 -8.11
C GLN A 115 62.02 9.37 -6.58
N SER A 116 61.91 8.18 -5.96
CA SER A 116 62.26 7.97 -4.53
C SER A 116 62.29 6.48 -4.14
N GLY A 117 63.49 5.91 -4.10
CA GLY A 117 63.90 4.99 -3.02
C GLY A 117 64.80 5.77 -2.05
N ASP A 118 65.48 5.19 -1.06
CA ASP A 118 65.36 3.90 -0.35
C ASP A 118 66.26 3.98 0.92
N VAL A 119 66.21 2.97 1.79
CA VAL A 119 67.13 2.65 2.90
C VAL A 119 67.16 3.61 4.11
N GLY A 120 67.02 3.01 5.31
CA GLY A 120 67.18 3.69 6.60
C GLY A 120 66.96 2.71 7.76
N GLU A 121 67.96 1.89 8.08
CA GLU A 121 67.84 0.73 8.98
C GLU A 121 68.65 0.89 10.29
N ALA A 122 68.33 0.04 11.28
CA ALA A 122 69.16 -0.39 12.42
C ALA A 122 69.31 0.48 13.70
N SER A 123 68.55 0.08 14.72
CA SER A 123 69.08 -0.44 16.03
C SER A 123 69.43 0.48 17.22
N LEU A 124 69.30 -0.13 18.41
CA LEU A 124 69.72 0.29 19.78
C LEU A 124 68.97 1.50 20.40
N SER A 125 68.53 1.59 21.66
CA SER A 125 68.71 0.89 22.96
C SER A 125 69.43 1.76 24.02
N SER A 126 68.91 1.69 25.27
CA SER A 126 69.56 1.99 26.58
C SER A 126 70.03 3.42 26.91
N ASN A 127 69.35 4.06 27.89
CA ASN A 127 69.88 4.74 29.12
C ASN A 127 68.94 5.86 29.65
N GLN A 128 69.04 6.38 30.89
CA GLN A 128 69.15 5.79 32.24
C GLN A 128 69.14 6.96 33.29
N GLY A 129 68.34 6.86 34.37
CA GLY A 129 68.42 7.73 35.58
C GLY A 129 67.97 9.20 35.43
N ALA A 130 67.75 10.01 36.49
CA ALA A 130 67.62 9.81 37.96
C ALA A 130 67.01 11.14 38.55
N LEU A 131 66.86 11.50 39.85
CA LEU A 131 67.30 11.09 41.20
C LEU A 131 66.22 11.44 42.27
N GLY A 132 66.35 10.90 43.50
CA GLY A 132 65.79 11.47 44.76
C GLY A 132 64.44 10.92 45.26
N ALA A 133 64.15 10.48 46.50
CA ALA A 133 64.84 10.18 47.79
C ALA A 133 63.84 10.51 48.96
N PRO A 134 63.98 10.08 50.24
CA PRO A 134 64.44 8.77 50.79
C PRO A 134 63.64 8.24 52.06
N VAL A 135 63.93 7.00 52.53
CA VAL A 135 63.92 6.47 53.95
C VAL A 135 62.57 6.37 54.76
N VAL A 136 62.05 5.19 55.19
CA VAL A 136 62.41 4.24 56.32
C VAL A 136 62.20 4.85 57.75
N PRO A 137 61.63 4.17 58.81
CA PRO A 137 61.70 2.73 59.18
C PRO A 137 60.44 1.99 59.77
N GLN A 138 60.69 0.71 60.11
CA GLN A 138 60.01 -0.33 60.94
C GLN A 138 59.85 0.03 62.45
N PRO A 139 59.33 -0.83 63.40
CA PRO A 139 59.18 -2.32 63.42
C PRO A 139 57.77 -2.82 63.89
N SER A 140 57.46 -4.06 64.38
CA SER A 140 58.24 -5.24 64.85
C SER A 140 57.45 -6.58 64.85
N ALA A 141 58.18 -7.71 64.76
CA ALA A 141 57.90 -9.05 65.35
C ALA A 141 56.63 -9.87 64.92
N SER A 142 56.55 -11.22 65.06
CA SER A 142 57.52 -12.35 65.03
C SER A 142 56.76 -13.72 64.94
N PRO A 143 57.41 -14.87 64.65
CA PRO A 143 56.74 -16.11 64.24
C PRO A 143 56.56 -17.21 65.33
N ALA A 144 55.74 -18.23 65.03
CA ALA A 144 55.68 -19.54 65.72
C ALA A 144 55.12 -20.65 64.79
N ALA A 145 55.12 -21.91 65.24
CA ALA A 145 54.86 -23.12 64.43
C ALA A 145 53.57 -23.90 64.83
N ALA A 146 53.36 -25.06 64.18
CA ALA A 146 52.31 -26.08 64.41
C ALA A 146 52.41 -26.76 65.81
N PRO A 147 51.52 -27.69 66.28
CA PRO A 147 50.55 -28.53 65.51
C PRO A 147 49.18 -28.95 66.16
N VAL A 148 48.28 -29.52 65.33
CA VAL A 148 47.13 -30.45 65.62
C VAL A 148 46.08 -30.11 66.71
N PRO A 149 44.93 -30.84 66.83
CA PRO A 149 43.91 -31.07 65.79
C PRO A 149 42.47 -30.75 66.27
N ALA A 150 41.53 -30.48 65.35
CA ALA A 150 40.09 -30.51 65.64
C ALA A 150 39.28 -30.87 64.37
N THR A 151 38.21 -31.65 64.52
CA THR A 151 37.40 -32.21 63.42
C THR A 151 36.16 -31.37 63.08
N PRO A 152 35.98 -30.93 61.82
CA PRO A 152 34.65 -30.69 61.25
C PRO A 152 33.90 -32.02 61.05
N SER A 153 32.58 -31.97 60.86
CA SER A 153 31.78 -33.14 60.48
C SER A 153 32.00 -33.52 59.01
N LYS A 154 31.69 -34.78 58.66
CA LYS A 154 31.84 -35.33 57.28
C LYS A 154 31.05 -34.55 56.20
N GLU A 155 30.08 -33.73 56.59
CA GLU A 155 29.33 -32.88 55.68
C GLU A 155 30.15 -31.68 55.20
N GLU A 156 31.00 -31.08 56.04
CA GLU A 156 31.86 -29.97 55.60
C GLU A 156 32.90 -30.42 54.58
N GLU A 157 33.52 -31.59 54.75
CA GLU A 157 34.47 -32.12 53.75
C GLU A 157 33.76 -32.49 52.43
N SER A 158 32.54 -33.06 52.50
CA SER A 158 31.72 -33.34 51.32
C SER A 158 31.34 -32.05 50.57
N LEU A 159 30.91 -31.01 51.29
CA LEU A 159 30.57 -29.71 50.71
C LEU A 159 31.80 -28.98 50.17
N ARG A 160 32.96 -29.03 50.85
CA ARG A 160 34.22 -28.47 50.35
C ARG A 160 34.73 -29.22 49.11
N ALA A 161 34.56 -30.54 49.05
CA ALA A 161 34.88 -31.33 47.86
C ALA A 161 33.94 -31.00 46.68
N GLN A 162 32.64 -30.84 46.92
CA GLN A 162 31.66 -30.42 45.91
C GLN A 162 31.92 -28.98 45.43
N VAL A 163 32.26 -28.05 46.33
CA VAL A 163 32.66 -26.68 45.95
C VAL A 163 33.92 -26.71 45.09
N LYS A 164 34.95 -27.49 45.46
CA LYS A 164 36.18 -27.62 44.65
C LYS A 164 35.93 -28.25 43.28
N ASP A 165 35.12 -29.30 43.20
CA ASP A 165 34.71 -29.92 41.93
C ASP A 165 33.86 -28.97 41.07
N LEU A 166 33.01 -28.13 41.69
CA LEU A 166 32.29 -27.05 41.01
C LEU A 166 33.19 -25.90 40.58
N GLU A 167 34.26 -25.58 41.33
CA GLU A 167 35.27 -24.59 40.96
C GLU A 167 36.16 -25.09 39.80
N GLU A 168 36.57 -26.36 39.80
CA GLU A 168 37.27 -26.99 38.68
C GLU A 168 36.36 -27.11 37.43
N LYS A 169 35.06 -27.36 37.62
CA LYS A 169 34.05 -27.27 36.55
C LYS A 169 33.84 -25.83 36.08
N LEU A 170 33.91 -24.84 36.97
CA LEU A 170 33.81 -23.42 36.60
C LEU A 170 35.04 -22.96 35.81
N GLU A 171 36.25 -23.36 36.20
CA GLU A 171 37.48 -23.04 35.45
C GLU A 171 37.56 -23.79 34.12
N THR A 172 37.18 -25.08 34.05
CA THR A 172 37.11 -25.77 32.75
C THR A 172 36.04 -25.19 31.83
N LEU A 173 34.91 -24.67 32.36
CA LEU A 173 33.92 -23.92 31.58
C LEU A 173 34.42 -22.51 31.19
N LYS A 174 35.18 -21.81 32.03
CA LYS A 174 35.86 -20.55 31.67
C LYS A 174 36.88 -20.78 30.56
N MET A 175 37.70 -21.82 30.69
CA MET A 175 38.73 -22.21 29.73
C MET A 175 38.11 -22.57 28.37
N LYS A 176 37.07 -23.42 28.35
CA LYS A 176 36.26 -23.66 27.15
C LYS A 176 35.68 -22.37 26.57
N ARG A 177 35.11 -21.49 27.40
CA ARG A 177 34.58 -20.19 26.94
C ARG A 177 35.66 -19.26 26.37
N THR A 178 36.92 -19.36 26.83
CA THR A 178 38.04 -18.63 26.22
C THR A 178 38.53 -19.27 24.92
N GLU A 179 38.56 -20.61 24.83
CA GLU A 179 38.84 -21.32 23.57
C GLU A 179 37.75 -21.05 22.53
N ASP A 180 36.48 -21.14 22.88
CA ASP A 180 35.36 -20.93 21.95
C ASP A 180 35.29 -19.47 21.50
N LYS A 181 35.76 -18.53 22.34
CA LYS A 181 35.99 -17.13 21.97
C LYS A 181 37.23 -16.94 21.08
N ALA A 182 38.20 -17.84 21.10
CA ALA A 182 39.30 -17.87 20.13
C ALA A 182 38.84 -18.49 18.79
N LYS A 183 38.18 -19.66 18.83
CA LYS A 183 37.56 -20.33 17.67
C LYS A 183 36.57 -19.40 16.94
N LEU A 184 35.77 -18.62 17.67
CA LEU A 184 34.90 -17.60 17.07
C LEU A 184 35.69 -16.50 16.33
N LYS A 185 36.82 -16.03 16.85
CA LYS A 185 37.68 -15.07 16.15
C LYS A 185 38.39 -15.68 14.94
N GLU A 186 38.73 -16.96 15.00
CA GLU A 186 39.29 -17.69 13.87
C GLU A 186 38.22 -17.91 12.79
N LEU A 187 36.98 -18.22 13.17
CA LEU A 187 35.83 -18.26 12.26
C LEU A 187 35.50 -16.88 11.66
N GLU A 188 35.56 -15.79 12.43
CA GLU A 188 35.45 -14.42 11.90
C GLU A 188 36.57 -14.11 10.89
N LYS A 189 37.82 -14.49 11.21
CA LYS A 189 38.96 -14.34 10.30
C LYS A 189 38.79 -15.16 9.02
N HIS A 190 38.35 -16.42 9.13
CA HIS A 190 38.09 -17.29 7.98
C HIS A 190 36.87 -16.82 7.17
N LYS A 191 35.85 -16.23 7.81
CA LYS A 191 34.72 -15.59 7.11
C LYS A 191 35.19 -14.38 6.29
N ILE A 192 36.04 -13.51 6.86
CA ILE A 192 36.63 -12.38 6.13
C ILE A 192 37.51 -12.88 4.97
N GLN A 193 38.28 -13.96 5.17
CA GLN A 193 39.06 -14.58 4.09
C GLN A 193 38.16 -15.18 2.99
N LEU A 194 37.04 -15.81 3.36
CA LEU A 194 36.06 -16.35 2.41
C LEU A 194 35.37 -15.22 1.61
N GLU A 195 34.98 -14.13 2.28
CA GLU A 195 34.40 -12.94 1.67
C GLU A 195 35.38 -12.29 0.68
N GLN A 196 36.66 -12.15 1.05
CA GLN A 196 37.71 -11.68 0.15
C GLN A 196 37.95 -12.61 -1.05
N LEU A 197 37.91 -13.94 -0.84
CA LEU A 197 38.00 -14.92 -1.93
C LEU A 197 36.76 -14.92 -2.83
N GLN A 198 35.57 -14.63 -2.29
CA GLN A 198 34.36 -14.48 -3.09
C GLN A 198 34.36 -13.16 -3.89
N GLU A 199 34.84 -12.05 -3.32
CA GLU A 199 35.09 -10.83 -4.11
C GLU A 199 36.11 -11.07 -5.22
N TRP A 200 37.20 -11.79 -4.94
CA TRP A 200 38.23 -12.07 -5.93
C TRP A 200 37.73 -13.03 -7.00
N LYS A 201 36.93 -14.04 -6.64
CA LYS A 201 36.22 -14.91 -7.57
C LYS A 201 35.27 -14.10 -8.46
N ASN A 202 34.46 -13.21 -7.88
CA ASN A 202 33.52 -12.39 -8.65
C ASN A 202 34.28 -11.49 -9.65
N LYS A 203 35.37 -10.83 -9.23
CA LYS A 203 36.22 -10.01 -10.12
C LYS A 203 36.89 -10.85 -11.22
N MET A 204 37.35 -12.06 -10.92
CA MET A 204 37.86 -13.00 -11.92
C MET A 204 36.76 -13.46 -12.90
N GLN A 205 35.53 -13.67 -12.41
CA GLN A 205 34.39 -14.09 -13.22
C GLN A 205 33.87 -12.94 -14.10
N GLU A 206 33.88 -11.70 -13.61
CA GLU A 206 33.63 -10.48 -14.40
C GLU A 206 34.68 -10.30 -15.50
N GLN A 207 35.97 -10.47 -15.18
CA GLN A 207 37.05 -10.46 -16.17
C GLN A 207 36.93 -11.61 -17.18
N GLN A 208 36.48 -12.79 -16.75
CA GLN A 208 36.23 -13.93 -17.64
C GLN A 208 35.05 -13.66 -18.59
N THR A 209 33.96 -13.07 -18.13
CA THR A 209 32.81 -12.73 -19.00
C THR A 209 33.12 -11.57 -19.94
N GLU A 210 33.91 -10.57 -19.50
CA GLU A 210 34.34 -9.47 -20.37
C GLU A 210 35.32 -9.97 -21.45
N LEU A 211 36.27 -10.86 -21.11
CA LEU A 211 37.14 -11.51 -22.09
C LEU A 211 36.35 -12.43 -23.04
N GLN A 212 35.33 -13.15 -22.56
CA GLN A 212 34.44 -13.92 -23.43
C GLN A 212 33.62 -13.03 -24.37
N LYS A 213 33.17 -11.87 -23.90
CA LYS A 213 32.48 -10.88 -24.73
C LYS A 213 33.40 -10.33 -25.82
N GLN A 214 34.60 -9.86 -25.46
CA GLN A 214 35.60 -9.37 -26.41
C GLN A 214 36.00 -10.45 -27.43
N LEU A 215 36.10 -11.72 -27.01
CA LEU A 215 36.36 -12.85 -27.90
C LEU A 215 35.18 -13.16 -28.84
N LYS A 216 33.92 -13.00 -28.39
CA LYS A 216 32.74 -13.11 -29.27
C LYS A 216 32.69 -11.95 -30.27
N GLU A 217 33.01 -10.74 -29.83
CA GLU A 217 32.99 -9.51 -30.64
C GLU A 217 34.08 -9.54 -31.72
N ALA A 218 35.32 -9.90 -31.37
CA ALA A 218 36.39 -10.11 -32.35
C ALA A 218 36.10 -11.28 -33.31
N LYS A 219 35.39 -12.34 -32.88
CA LYS A 219 34.92 -13.41 -33.78
C LYS A 219 33.83 -12.95 -34.75
N ARG A 220 32.96 -12.03 -34.33
CA ARG A 220 31.96 -11.41 -35.22
C ARG A 220 32.65 -10.56 -36.27
N GLU A 221 33.57 -9.68 -35.87
CA GLU A 221 34.35 -8.84 -36.81
C GLU A 221 35.20 -9.68 -37.77
N ALA A 222 35.80 -10.77 -37.30
CA ALA A 222 36.53 -11.71 -38.16
C ALA A 222 35.63 -12.45 -39.17
N ARG A 223 34.40 -12.80 -38.78
CA ARG A 223 33.41 -13.39 -39.70
C ARG A 223 32.94 -12.34 -40.72
N GLU A 224 32.57 -11.14 -40.29
CA GLU A 224 32.14 -10.06 -41.18
C GLU A 224 33.23 -9.67 -42.19
N ALA A 225 34.50 -9.68 -41.77
CA ALA A 225 35.64 -9.47 -42.66
C ALA A 225 35.86 -10.63 -43.65
N GLN A 226 35.60 -11.88 -43.24
CA GLN A 226 35.68 -13.06 -44.11
C GLN A 226 34.52 -13.09 -45.11
N GLU A 227 33.29 -12.84 -44.70
CA GLU A 227 32.13 -12.68 -45.59
C GLU A 227 32.34 -11.55 -46.59
N ALA A 228 32.88 -10.40 -46.17
CA ALA A 228 33.21 -9.30 -47.07
C ALA A 228 34.29 -9.69 -48.08
N LYS A 229 35.34 -10.41 -47.65
CA LYS A 229 36.37 -10.97 -48.55
C LYS A 229 35.74 -11.94 -49.54
N ASP A 230 34.85 -12.82 -49.11
CA ASP A 230 34.31 -13.87 -49.97
C ASP A 230 33.32 -13.31 -50.99
N ARG A 231 32.53 -12.29 -50.64
CA ARG A 231 31.77 -11.48 -51.61
C ARG A 231 32.68 -10.76 -52.60
N TYR A 232 33.83 -10.21 -52.17
CA TYR A 232 34.82 -9.67 -53.11
C TYR A 232 35.48 -10.75 -53.99
N MET A 233 35.55 -12.02 -53.56
CA MET A 233 36.02 -13.11 -54.43
C MET A 233 34.93 -13.53 -55.43
N GLU A 234 33.65 -13.48 -55.04
CA GLU A 234 32.49 -13.69 -55.91
C GLU A 234 32.40 -12.60 -56.98
N GLU A 235 32.48 -11.31 -56.61
CA GLU A 235 32.58 -10.17 -57.55
C GLU A 235 33.81 -10.27 -58.47
N MET A 236 34.94 -10.80 -57.98
CA MET A 236 36.13 -11.07 -58.79
C MET A 236 35.99 -12.29 -59.70
N SER A 237 35.09 -13.23 -59.39
CA SER A 237 34.75 -14.37 -60.26
C SER A 237 33.79 -13.92 -61.36
N ASP A 238 32.70 -13.22 -61.02
CA ASP A 238 31.76 -12.64 -61.99
C ASP A 238 32.48 -11.75 -63.02
N THR A 239 33.48 -10.99 -62.58
CA THR A 239 34.29 -10.15 -63.47
C THR A 239 35.37 -10.93 -64.24
N ALA A 240 35.83 -12.09 -63.75
CA ALA A 240 36.67 -13.00 -64.52
C ALA A 240 35.86 -13.71 -65.60
N ASP A 241 34.70 -14.28 -65.27
CA ASP A 241 33.76 -14.92 -66.20
C ASP A 241 33.31 -13.94 -67.30
N ALA A 242 33.04 -12.68 -66.94
CA ALA A 242 32.75 -11.62 -67.91
C ALA A 242 33.94 -11.30 -68.84
N ILE A 243 35.18 -11.44 -68.37
CA ILE A 243 36.39 -11.31 -69.20
C ILE A 243 36.60 -12.54 -70.07
N GLU A 244 36.36 -13.75 -69.59
CA GLU A 244 36.43 -14.98 -70.40
C GLU A 244 35.38 -14.98 -71.51
N MET A 245 34.12 -14.61 -71.20
CA MET A 245 33.06 -14.42 -72.19
C MET A 245 33.41 -13.35 -73.24
N ALA A 246 33.96 -12.20 -72.82
CA ALA A 246 34.42 -11.16 -73.75
C ALA A 246 35.65 -11.58 -74.57
N THR A 247 36.47 -12.50 -74.06
CA THR A 247 37.61 -13.08 -74.77
C THR A 247 37.16 -14.10 -75.79
N LEU A 248 36.18 -14.96 -75.45
CA LEU A 248 35.52 -15.87 -76.39
C LEU A 248 34.81 -15.11 -77.53
N ASP A 249 34.07 -14.05 -77.24
CA ASP A 249 33.45 -13.20 -78.29
C ASP A 249 34.51 -12.55 -79.21
N LYS A 250 35.69 -12.21 -78.67
CA LYS A 250 36.83 -11.72 -79.46
C LYS A 250 37.45 -12.82 -80.32
N GLU A 251 37.71 -14.00 -79.77
CA GLU A 251 38.28 -15.14 -80.50
C GLU A 251 37.31 -15.63 -81.60
N MET A 252 36.01 -15.69 -81.33
CA MET A 252 34.96 -15.99 -82.32
C MET A 252 34.81 -14.90 -83.40
N ALA A 253 35.26 -13.67 -83.15
CA ALA A 253 35.34 -12.61 -84.15
C ALA A 253 36.64 -12.67 -84.96
N GLU A 254 37.75 -13.04 -84.33
CA GLU A 254 39.06 -13.25 -84.98
C GLU A 254 39.04 -14.49 -85.86
N GLU A 255 38.49 -15.64 -85.42
CA GLU A 255 38.30 -16.83 -86.26
C GLU A 255 37.41 -16.53 -87.48
N ARG A 256 36.35 -15.73 -87.31
CA ARG A 256 35.54 -15.26 -88.44
C ARG A 256 36.33 -14.37 -89.39
N ALA A 257 37.19 -13.48 -88.88
CA ALA A 257 38.01 -12.62 -89.70
C ALA A 257 39.08 -13.40 -90.47
N GLU A 258 39.73 -14.37 -89.82
CA GLU A 258 40.69 -15.28 -90.45
C GLU A 258 40.03 -16.19 -91.49
N SER A 259 38.84 -16.75 -91.19
CA SER A 259 38.07 -17.56 -92.14
C SER A 259 37.67 -16.76 -93.39
N LEU A 260 37.16 -15.53 -93.22
CA LEU A 260 36.88 -14.62 -94.34
C LEU A 260 38.15 -14.19 -95.09
N GLN A 261 39.28 -14.05 -94.41
CA GLN A 261 40.58 -13.75 -95.03
C GLN A 261 41.06 -14.94 -95.88
N VAL A 262 40.90 -16.17 -95.41
CA VAL A 262 41.20 -17.40 -96.18
C VAL A 262 40.26 -17.56 -97.38
N GLU A 263 38.97 -17.22 -97.26
CA GLU A 263 38.07 -17.18 -98.42
C GLU A 263 38.52 -16.13 -99.45
N VAL A 264 38.90 -14.93 -99.00
CA VAL A 264 39.43 -13.86 -99.85
C VAL A 264 40.73 -14.28 -100.54
N ASP A 265 41.65 -14.94 -99.84
CA ASP A 265 42.92 -15.37 -100.41
C ASP A 265 42.75 -16.57 -101.37
N SER A 266 41.86 -17.52 -101.06
CA SER A 266 41.49 -18.57 -102.01
C SER A 266 40.74 -18.05 -103.25
N LEU A 267 40.11 -16.87 -103.17
CA LEU A 267 39.55 -16.18 -104.34
C LEU A 267 40.63 -15.43 -105.14
N LYS A 268 41.71 -14.95 -104.49
CA LYS A 268 42.90 -14.42 -105.20
C LYS A 268 43.64 -15.51 -105.94
N GLU A 269 43.92 -16.65 -105.30
CA GLU A 269 44.59 -17.80 -105.94
C GLU A 269 43.86 -18.24 -107.21
N LYS A 270 42.52 -18.32 -107.17
CA LYS A 270 41.70 -18.64 -108.36
C LYS A 270 41.75 -17.57 -109.45
N VAL A 271 41.93 -16.30 -109.10
CA VAL A 271 42.14 -15.21 -110.08
C VAL A 271 43.55 -15.28 -110.67
N GLU A 272 44.56 -15.65 -109.90
CA GLU A 272 45.92 -15.86 -110.38
C GLU A 272 46.03 -17.11 -111.27
N GLU A 273 45.42 -18.24 -110.89
CA GLU A 273 45.29 -19.45 -111.70
C GLU A 273 44.61 -19.17 -113.05
N LEU A 274 43.44 -18.52 -113.04
CA LEU A 274 42.75 -18.12 -114.27
C LEU A 274 43.52 -17.08 -115.10
N SER A 275 44.37 -16.26 -114.48
CA SER A 275 45.25 -15.33 -115.20
C SER A 275 46.42 -16.07 -115.84
N MET A 276 46.99 -17.07 -115.16
CA MET A 276 48.08 -17.90 -115.65
C MET A 276 47.62 -18.82 -116.78
N ASP A 277 46.42 -19.39 -116.70
CA ASP A 277 45.78 -20.12 -117.81
C ASP A 277 45.56 -19.22 -119.04
N LEU A 278 45.16 -17.96 -118.83
CA LEU A 278 45.04 -16.97 -119.91
C LEU A 278 46.40 -16.59 -120.53
N GLU A 279 47.51 -16.69 -119.80
CA GLU A 279 48.86 -16.53 -120.36
C GLU A 279 49.38 -17.81 -121.03
N ILE A 280 49.12 -18.99 -120.49
CA ILE A 280 49.48 -20.29 -121.09
C ILE A 280 48.75 -20.46 -122.43
N LEU A 281 47.44 -20.19 -122.50
CA LEU A 281 46.69 -20.17 -123.77
C LEU A 281 47.24 -19.13 -124.76
N ARG A 282 47.86 -18.05 -124.27
CA ARG A 282 48.54 -17.05 -125.11
C ARG A 282 49.90 -17.54 -125.64
N HIS A 283 50.58 -18.42 -124.90
CA HIS A 283 51.89 -18.97 -125.25
C HIS A 283 51.77 -20.24 -126.13
N GLU A 284 50.81 -21.13 -125.88
CA GLU A 284 50.58 -22.31 -126.73
C GLU A 284 50.07 -21.96 -128.14
N ILE A 285 49.41 -20.80 -128.29
CA ILE A 285 49.06 -20.22 -129.59
C ILE A 285 50.29 -19.57 -130.26
N SER A 286 51.37 -19.30 -129.51
CA SER A 286 52.56 -18.60 -130.01
C SER A 286 53.67 -19.51 -130.55
N GLU A 287 53.76 -20.79 -130.16
CA GLU A 287 54.97 -21.58 -130.45
C GLU A 287 54.73 -23.07 -130.82
N LYS A 288 54.73 -23.37 -132.14
CA LYS A 288 54.86 -24.73 -132.71
C LYS A 288 55.71 -24.72 -133.98
N GLY A 289 56.80 -25.51 -134.03
CA GLY A 289 57.65 -25.66 -135.22
C GLY A 289 58.78 -26.73 -135.19
N SER A 290 58.48 -27.93 -135.72
CA SER A 290 59.37 -28.94 -136.40
C SER A 290 60.59 -29.65 -135.73
N ASP A 291 60.46 -30.99 -135.61
CA ASP A 291 61.36 -32.15 -135.97
C ASP A 291 62.75 -32.49 -135.34
N GLY A 292 63.11 -33.81 -135.22
CA GLY A 292 64.55 -34.20 -135.31
C GLY A 292 65.14 -35.66 -135.23
N ALA A 293 64.91 -36.52 -134.22
CA ALA A 293 65.31 -37.98 -134.10
C ALA A 293 66.80 -38.52 -134.10
N ALA A 294 66.98 -39.81 -133.63
CA ALA A 294 68.03 -40.86 -133.92
C ALA A 294 69.17 -41.25 -132.88
N SER A 295 69.82 -42.44 -133.05
CA SER A 295 70.65 -43.18 -132.04
C SER A 295 71.57 -44.33 -132.60
N SER A 296 72.58 -44.83 -131.84
CA SER A 296 72.97 -46.27 -131.64
C SER A 296 74.50 -46.64 -131.61
N TYR A 297 74.79 -47.87 -131.12
CA TYR A 297 75.99 -48.72 -131.34
C TYR A 297 77.35 -48.23 -130.77
N HIS A 298 78.00 -48.80 -129.75
CA HIS A 298 77.77 -49.95 -128.85
C HIS A 298 77.81 -51.40 -129.44
N VAL A 299 79.00 -52.04 -129.45
CA VAL A 299 79.18 -53.54 -129.54
C VAL A 299 80.49 -54.06 -128.89
N LYS A 300 81.64 -53.37 -129.00
CA LYS A 300 82.99 -53.88 -128.60
C LYS A 300 83.24 -54.13 -127.09
N GLN A 301 82.20 -54.19 -126.28
CA GLN A 301 82.25 -54.32 -124.82
C GLN A 301 82.42 -55.77 -124.31
N LEU A 302 82.16 -56.79 -125.16
CA LEU A 302 81.76 -58.12 -124.68
C LEU A 302 82.87 -59.19 -124.60
N GLU A 303 83.96 -59.07 -125.36
CA GLU A 303 84.95 -60.16 -125.43
C GLU A 303 85.90 -60.18 -124.23
N GLU A 304 86.41 -59.02 -123.81
CA GLU A 304 87.38 -58.90 -122.70
C GLU A 304 86.76 -59.19 -121.31
N GLN A 305 85.43 -59.04 -121.17
CA GLN A 305 84.72 -59.32 -119.91
C GLN A 305 84.69 -60.81 -119.55
N ASN A 306 84.74 -61.72 -120.53
CA ASN A 306 84.61 -63.16 -120.32
C ASN A 306 85.77 -63.79 -119.53
N GLY A 307 86.94 -63.15 -119.49
CA GLY A 307 88.04 -63.58 -118.62
C GLY A 307 87.72 -63.37 -117.13
N ARG A 308 87.25 -62.18 -116.77
CA ARG A 308 86.98 -61.78 -115.38
C ARG A 308 85.82 -62.55 -114.74
N LEU A 309 84.81 -62.93 -115.53
CA LEU A 309 83.65 -63.68 -115.06
C LEU A 309 84.00 -65.06 -114.45
N LYS A 310 85.08 -65.72 -114.92
CA LYS A 310 85.49 -67.04 -114.40
C LYS A 310 86.09 -66.97 -113.01
N GLU A 311 86.82 -65.91 -112.65
CA GLU A 311 87.28 -65.71 -111.27
C GLU A 311 86.16 -65.26 -110.34
N ALA A 312 85.23 -64.43 -110.83
CA ALA A 312 84.10 -63.94 -110.04
C ALA A 312 83.19 -65.09 -109.56
N LEU A 313 82.93 -66.08 -110.44
CA LEU A 313 82.10 -67.24 -110.13
C LEU A 313 82.65 -68.11 -108.96
N VAL A 314 83.97 -68.17 -108.77
CA VAL A 314 84.55 -68.91 -107.64
C VAL A 314 84.29 -68.17 -106.33
N ARG A 315 84.56 -66.86 -106.26
CA ARG A 315 84.32 -66.04 -105.05
C ARG A 315 82.84 -65.98 -104.66
N MET A 316 81.93 -65.95 -105.64
CA MET A 316 80.48 -65.96 -105.43
C MET A 316 79.99 -67.21 -104.67
N ARG A 317 80.57 -68.39 -104.96
CA ARG A 317 80.21 -69.65 -104.29
C ARG A 317 80.49 -69.59 -102.79
N ASP A 318 81.67 -69.11 -102.42
CA ASP A 318 82.14 -69.15 -101.03
C ASP A 318 81.47 -68.05 -100.17
N LEU A 319 81.18 -66.88 -100.77
CA LEU A 319 80.36 -65.85 -100.14
C LEU A 319 78.93 -66.34 -99.86
N SER A 320 78.26 -66.95 -100.85
CA SER A 320 76.89 -67.45 -100.69
C SER A 320 76.75 -68.54 -99.60
N ALA A 321 77.81 -69.32 -99.37
CA ALA A 321 77.85 -70.26 -98.25
C ALA A 321 77.92 -69.56 -96.87
N SER A 322 78.65 -68.45 -96.78
CA SER A 322 78.78 -67.64 -95.56
C SER A 322 77.48 -66.89 -95.23
N GLU A 323 76.90 -66.18 -96.20
CA GLU A 323 75.64 -65.42 -96.06
C GLU A 323 74.49 -66.31 -95.56
N LYS A 324 74.41 -67.55 -96.07
CA LYS A 324 73.41 -68.53 -95.66
C LYS A 324 73.58 -69.00 -94.21
N GLN A 325 74.80 -68.96 -93.65
CA GLN A 325 75.06 -69.26 -92.25
C GLN A 325 74.75 -68.07 -91.32
N GLU A 326 74.89 -66.83 -91.81
CA GLU A 326 74.50 -65.60 -91.10
C GLU A 326 72.97 -65.48 -90.98
N HIS A 327 72.24 -65.70 -92.09
CA HIS A 327 70.77 -65.63 -92.12
C HIS A 327 70.11 -66.53 -91.07
N VAL A 328 70.62 -67.74 -90.86
CA VAL A 328 70.09 -68.69 -89.85
C VAL A 328 70.34 -68.22 -88.41
N LYS A 329 71.40 -67.44 -88.15
CA LYS A 329 71.63 -66.82 -86.83
C LYS A 329 70.63 -65.68 -86.59
N LEU A 330 70.44 -64.80 -87.58
CA LEU A 330 69.52 -63.67 -87.52
C LEU A 330 68.07 -64.13 -87.34
N GLN A 331 67.66 -65.18 -88.06
CA GLN A 331 66.32 -65.75 -87.92
C GLN A 331 66.03 -66.22 -86.48
N LYS A 332 66.97 -66.92 -85.84
CA LYS A 332 66.83 -67.33 -84.42
C LYS A 332 66.81 -66.16 -83.43
N GLN A 333 67.44 -65.03 -83.75
CA GLN A 333 67.35 -63.82 -82.92
C GLN A 333 65.98 -63.14 -83.06
N MET A 334 65.42 -63.09 -84.28
CA MET A 334 64.07 -62.59 -84.52
C MET A 334 63.01 -63.44 -83.81
N GLU A 335 63.10 -64.78 -83.91
CA GLU A 335 62.20 -65.71 -83.21
C GLU A 335 62.18 -65.46 -81.70
N LYS A 336 63.34 -65.27 -81.06
CA LYS A 336 63.43 -64.94 -79.63
C LYS A 336 62.88 -63.55 -79.30
N LYS A 337 63.09 -62.55 -80.16
CA LYS A 337 62.54 -61.20 -79.94
C LYS A 337 61.02 -61.15 -80.08
N ASN A 338 60.44 -62.00 -80.92
CA ASN A 338 58.98 -62.16 -81.00
C ASN A 338 58.40 -62.74 -79.70
N THR A 339 59.00 -63.79 -79.12
CA THR A 339 58.47 -64.36 -77.86
C THR A 339 58.62 -63.40 -76.68
N GLU A 340 59.71 -62.62 -76.62
CA GLU A 340 59.85 -61.53 -75.65
C GLU A 340 58.74 -60.46 -75.82
N LEU A 341 58.39 -60.06 -77.06
CA LEU A 341 57.28 -59.14 -77.33
C LEU A 341 55.91 -59.70 -76.95
N GLU A 342 55.63 -60.97 -77.23
CA GLU A 342 54.39 -61.65 -76.81
C GLU A 342 54.21 -61.63 -75.29
N THR A 343 55.29 -61.89 -74.52
CA THR A 343 55.22 -61.81 -73.05
C THR A 343 54.95 -60.39 -72.55
N LEU A 344 55.54 -59.36 -73.17
CA LEU A 344 55.29 -57.96 -72.79
C LEU A 344 53.87 -57.48 -73.15
N ARG A 345 53.28 -57.99 -74.25
CA ARG A 345 51.87 -57.73 -74.60
C ARG A 345 50.92 -58.24 -73.52
N THR A 346 51.03 -59.52 -73.14
CA THR A 346 50.16 -60.11 -72.11
C THR A 346 50.35 -59.50 -70.72
N GLN A 347 51.54 -58.98 -70.40
CA GLN A 347 51.76 -58.19 -69.18
C GLN A 347 51.08 -56.81 -69.26
N LYS A 348 51.17 -56.11 -70.39
CA LYS A 348 50.47 -54.83 -70.60
C LYS A 348 48.96 -54.98 -70.47
N GLU A 349 48.39 -56.02 -71.06
CA GLU A 349 46.95 -56.29 -71.03
C GLU A 349 46.43 -56.50 -69.60
N LYS A 350 47.16 -57.26 -68.77
CA LYS A 350 46.83 -57.41 -67.35
C LYS A 350 46.88 -56.08 -66.58
N LEU A 351 47.95 -55.30 -66.76
CA LEU A 351 48.09 -54.01 -66.09
C LEU A 351 47.01 -53.00 -66.55
N GLN A 352 46.55 -53.05 -67.80
CA GLN A 352 45.43 -52.22 -68.25
C GLN A 352 44.09 -52.62 -67.62
N GLU A 353 43.88 -53.91 -67.33
CA GLU A 353 42.67 -54.39 -66.66
C GLU A 353 42.70 -54.11 -65.14
N GLU A 354 43.87 -54.25 -64.50
CA GLU A 354 44.09 -53.84 -63.10
C GLU A 354 43.89 -52.32 -62.91
N VAL A 355 44.35 -51.49 -63.85
CA VAL A 355 44.10 -50.04 -63.85
C VAL A 355 42.61 -49.72 -63.98
N LYS A 356 41.88 -50.36 -64.91
CA LYS A 356 40.42 -50.16 -65.03
C LYS A 356 39.65 -50.50 -63.76
N GLN A 357 40.04 -51.54 -63.05
CA GLN A 357 39.38 -51.95 -61.81
C GLN A 357 39.69 -50.96 -60.67
N ALA A 358 40.89 -50.37 -60.65
CA ALA A 358 41.22 -49.27 -59.76
C ALA A 358 40.44 -47.99 -60.12
N GLU A 359 40.30 -47.65 -61.41
CA GLU A 359 39.52 -46.50 -61.88
C GLU A 359 38.04 -46.62 -61.48
N ALA A 360 37.41 -47.77 -61.74
CA ALA A 360 36.01 -48.03 -61.36
C ALA A 360 35.76 -47.94 -59.85
N THR A 361 36.68 -48.46 -59.03
CA THR A 361 36.56 -48.37 -57.55
C THR A 361 36.85 -46.97 -57.00
N ILE A 362 37.66 -46.17 -57.70
CA ILE A 362 37.84 -44.73 -57.41
C ILE A 362 36.55 -43.95 -57.69
N ASP A 363 35.85 -44.25 -58.79
CA ASP A 363 34.62 -43.54 -59.15
C ASP A 363 33.44 -43.91 -58.23
N GLU A 364 33.28 -45.18 -57.85
CA GLU A 364 32.29 -45.61 -56.85
C GLU A 364 32.51 -44.94 -55.47
N LEU A 365 33.79 -44.69 -55.10
CA LEU A 365 34.12 -43.96 -53.88
C LEU A 365 33.88 -42.45 -53.97
N LYS A 366 33.94 -41.84 -55.16
CA LYS A 366 33.56 -40.42 -55.36
C LYS A 366 32.07 -40.24 -55.16
N GLU A 367 31.23 -41.05 -55.82
CA GLU A 367 29.76 -40.94 -55.69
C GLU A 367 29.31 -41.08 -54.22
N GLN A 368 29.97 -41.91 -53.42
CA GLN A 368 29.69 -42.04 -51.99
C GLN A 368 30.11 -40.81 -51.16
N VAL A 369 31.16 -40.08 -51.56
CA VAL A 369 31.58 -38.82 -50.92
C VAL A 369 30.65 -37.68 -51.33
N ASP A 370 30.31 -37.56 -52.61
CA ASP A 370 29.42 -36.51 -53.11
C ASP A 370 28.00 -36.64 -52.50
N ALA A 371 27.50 -37.87 -52.36
CA ALA A 371 26.25 -38.16 -51.66
C ALA A 371 26.30 -37.85 -50.16
N ALA A 372 27.46 -37.97 -49.52
CA ALA A 372 27.65 -37.58 -48.12
C ALA A 372 27.65 -36.05 -47.96
N LEU A 373 28.40 -35.33 -48.81
CA LEU A 373 28.50 -33.87 -48.80
C LEU A 373 27.13 -33.19 -49.00
N GLY A 374 26.33 -33.65 -49.97
CA GLY A 374 24.96 -33.14 -50.17
C GLY A 374 24.01 -33.41 -48.99
N SER A 375 24.32 -34.37 -48.12
CA SER A 375 23.59 -34.58 -46.86
C SER A 375 24.05 -33.66 -45.73
N GLU A 376 25.32 -33.26 -45.73
CA GLU A 376 25.91 -32.31 -44.77
C GLU A 376 25.38 -30.88 -45.02
N GLU A 377 25.38 -30.43 -46.28
CA GLU A 377 24.82 -29.13 -46.70
C GLU A 377 23.33 -28.95 -46.31
N MET A 378 22.52 -30.02 -46.48
CA MET A 378 21.11 -30.00 -46.08
C MET A 378 20.96 -29.91 -44.54
N VAL A 379 21.84 -30.59 -43.79
CA VAL A 379 21.85 -30.52 -42.32
C VAL A 379 22.32 -29.15 -41.83
N GLU A 380 23.31 -28.53 -42.46
CA GLU A 380 23.76 -27.17 -42.15
C GLU A 380 22.64 -26.15 -42.41
N THR A 381 22.02 -26.18 -43.60
CA THR A 381 20.88 -25.33 -43.96
C THR A 381 19.69 -25.48 -43.00
N LEU A 382 19.37 -26.72 -42.61
CA LEU A 382 18.31 -26.98 -41.62
C LEU A 382 18.72 -26.55 -40.20
N THR A 383 20.00 -26.57 -39.85
CA THR A 383 20.49 -26.14 -38.53
C THR A 383 20.46 -24.62 -38.43
N GLU A 384 20.97 -23.89 -39.43
CA GLU A 384 20.87 -22.43 -39.49
C GLU A 384 19.41 -21.96 -39.42
N ARG A 385 18.52 -22.57 -40.22
CA ARG A 385 17.09 -22.25 -40.20
C ARG A 385 16.40 -22.56 -38.86
N ASN A 386 16.89 -23.53 -38.09
CA ASN A 386 16.39 -23.76 -36.72
C ASN A 386 16.93 -22.70 -35.74
N LEU A 387 18.20 -22.31 -35.85
CA LEU A 387 18.80 -21.26 -35.01
C LEU A 387 18.10 -19.91 -35.24
N ASP A 388 17.81 -19.54 -36.49
CA ASP A 388 16.99 -18.38 -36.86
C ASP A 388 15.61 -18.41 -36.19
N LEU A 389 14.93 -19.56 -36.23
CA LEU A 389 13.60 -19.72 -35.64
C LEU A 389 13.65 -19.70 -34.11
N GLU A 390 14.68 -20.26 -33.48
CA GLU A 390 14.90 -20.17 -32.03
C GLU A 390 15.21 -18.74 -31.58
N GLU A 391 16.03 -18.00 -32.32
CA GLU A 391 16.33 -16.58 -32.06
C GLU A 391 15.06 -15.73 -32.21
N LYS A 392 14.29 -15.94 -33.28
CA LYS A 392 13.03 -15.21 -33.52
C LYS A 392 11.94 -15.56 -32.50
N VAL A 393 11.90 -16.81 -32.02
CA VAL A 393 11.05 -17.20 -30.88
C VAL A 393 11.53 -16.58 -29.56
N ARG A 394 12.83 -16.30 -29.42
CA ARG A 394 13.40 -15.59 -28.26
C ARG A 394 13.00 -14.12 -28.28
N GLU A 395 13.17 -13.42 -29.40
CA GLU A 395 12.70 -12.03 -29.60
C GLU A 395 11.19 -11.90 -29.35
N LEU A 396 10.38 -12.83 -29.88
CA LEU A 396 8.93 -12.84 -29.68
C LEU A 396 8.53 -13.10 -28.22
N ARG A 397 9.35 -13.80 -27.43
CA ARG A 397 9.11 -14.00 -25.99
C ARG A 397 9.54 -12.78 -25.17
N GLU A 398 10.63 -12.13 -25.53
CA GLU A 398 11.09 -10.89 -24.90
C GLU A 398 10.10 -9.75 -25.14
N THR A 399 9.67 -9.55 -26.40
CA THR A 399 8.64 -8.56 -26.74
C THR A 399 7.26 -8.85 -26.14
N VAL A 400 6.86 -10.11 -25.97
CA VAL A 400 5.66 -10.46 -25.19
C VAL A 400 5.84 -10.13 -23.70
N SER A 401 7.00 -10.42 -23.10
CA SER A 401 7.27 -10.08 -21.69
C SER A 401 7.28 -8.57 -21.44
N ASP A 402 7.77 -7.77 -22.39
CA ASP A 402 7.70 -6.30 -22.33
C ASP A 402 6.26 -5.79 -22.45
N LEU A 403 5.45 -6.38 -23.35
CA LEU A 403 4.03 -6.03 -23.49
C LEU A 403 3.21 -6.44 -22.25
N GLU A 404 3.50 -7.59 -21.64
CA GLU A 404 2.89 -8.03 -20.38
C GLU A 404 3.25 -7.09 -19.22
N ALA A 405 4.52 -6.66 -19.12
CA ALA A 405 4.96 -5.68 -18.11
C ALA A 405 4.38 -4.26 -18.34
N ILE A 406 4.16 -3.87 -19.59
CA ILE A 406 3.42 -2.63 -19.93
C ILE A 406 1.94 -2.77 -19.56
N ASN A 407 1.33 -3.95 -19.71
CA ASN A 407 -0.05 -4.17 -19.30
C ASN A 407 -0.21 -4.17 -17.77
N GLU A 408 0.67 -4.84 -17.02
CA GLU A 408 0.70 -4.78 -15.55
C GLU A 408 0.82 -3.33 -15.05
N MET A 409 1.65 -2.50 -15.70
CA MET A 409 1.77 -1.07 -15.38
C MET A 409 0.50 -0.27 -15.72
N ASN A 410 -0.19 -0.60 -16.82
CA ASN A 410 -1.46 0.04 -17.18
C ASN A 410 -2.58 -0.35 -16.20
N ASP A 411 -2.63 -1.61 -15.76
CA ASP A 411 -3.59 -2.10 -14.76
C ASP A 411 -3.33 -1.44 -13.39
N GLU A 412 -2.06 -1.35 -12.94
CA GLU A 412 -1.70 -0.56 -11.74
C GLU A 412 -2.15 0.91 -11.89
N LEU A 413 -1.88 1.56 -13.03
CA LEU A 413 -2.29 2.95 -13.28
C LEU A 413 -3.81 3.13 -13.30
N GLN A 414 -4.56 2.17 -13.87
CA GLN A 414 -6.01 2.23 -13.93
C GLN A 414 -6.64 2.05 -12.55
N GLU A 415 -6.07 1.20 -11.69
CA GLU A 415 -6.59 1.02 -10.33
C GLU A 415 -6.24 2.19 -9.40
N ASN A 416 -5.02 2.75 -9.49
CA ASN A 416 -4.69 4.02 -8.82
C ASN A 416 -5.65 5.16 -9.27
N ALA A 417 -6.07 5.16 -10.54
CA ALA A 417 -7.07 6.11 -11.03
C ALA A 417 -8.47 5.86 -10.47
N ARG A 418 -8.89 4.60 -10.26
CA ARG A 418 -10.16 4.27 -9.56
C ARG A 418 -10.12 4.66 -8.09
N GLU A 419 -9.05 4.36 -7.38
CA GLU A 419 -8.88 4.77 -5.97
C GLU A 419 -8.96 6.31 -5.86
N THR A 420 -8.24 7.03 -6.72
CA THR A 420 -8.29 8.51 -6.77
C THR A 420 -9.70 9.02 -7.11
N GLU A 421 -10.43 8.38 -8.03
CA GLU A 421 -11.81 8.75 -8.34
C GLU A 421 -12.74 8.52 -7.14
N MET A 422 -12.55 7.42 -6.40
CA MET A 422 -13.31 7.09 -5.20
C MET A 422 -13.05 8.09 -4.07
N GLU A 423 -11.78 8.40 -3.76
CA GLU A 423 -11.42 9.45 -2.80
C GLU A 423 -12.04 10.81 -3.15
N LEU A 424 -12.04 11.18 -4.44
CA LEU A 424 -12.63 12.44 -4.90
C LEU A 424 -14.17 12.42 -4.78
N ARG A 425 -14.83 11.29 -5.04
CA ARG A 425 -16.27 11.11 -4.81
C ARG A 425 -16.62 11.22 -3.33
N GLU A 426 -15.87 10.57 -2.43
CA GLU A 426 -16.06 10.72 -0.98
C GLU A 426 -15.85 12.16 -0.50
N GLN A 427 -14.82 12.86 -1.02
CA GLN A 427 -14.59 14.28 -0.74
C GLN A 427 -15.74 15.17 -1.23
N VAL A 428 -16.36 14.84 -2.36
CA VAL A 428 -17.56 15.52 -2.87
C VAL A 428 -18.76 15.26 -1.95
N ASP A 429 -19.06 14.02 -1.58
CA ASP A 429 -20.22 13.70 -0.71
C ASP A 429 -20.06 14.27 0.71
N LEU A 430 -18.85 14.27 1.26
CA LEU A 430 -18.53 14.95 2.51
C LEU A 430 -18.70 16.47 2.39
N SER A 431 -18.39 17.05 1.23
CA SER A 431 -18.57 18.48 0.97
C SER A 431 -20.04 18.85 0.77
N VAL A 432 -20.80 18.06 0.03
CA VAL A 432 -22.27 18.21 -0.13
C VAL A 432 -22.97 18.09 1.22
N SER A 433 -22.53 17.17 2.08
CA SER A 433 -23.04 17.02 3.45
C SER A 433 -22.77 18.27 4.31
N LYS A 434 -21.56 18.83 4.24
CA LYS A 434 -21.21 20.10 4.91
C LYS A 434 -22.00 21.30 4.35
N VAL A 435 -22.29 21.33 3.05
CA VAL A 435 -23.14 22.35 2.41
C VAL A 435 -24.56 22.26 2.97
N ARG A 436 -25.20 21.08 2.95
CA ARG A 436 -26.55 20.88 3.51
C ARG A 436 -26.65 21.24 4.99
N GLU A 437 -25.60 20.95 5.78
CA GLU A 437 -25.57 21.33 7.19
C GLU A 437 -25.42 22.85 7.37
N ALA A 438 -24.61 23.50 6.52
CA ALA A 438 -24.48 24.96 6.51
C ALA A 438 -25.78 25.66 6.04
N GLU A 439 -26.47 25.10 5.06
CA GLU A 439 -27.78 25.58 4.58
C GLU A 439 -28.83 25.53 5.70
N LYS A 440 -28.97 24.40 6.41
CA LYS A 440 -29.84 24.29 7.59
C LYS A 440 -29.46 25.26 8.72
N ARG A 441 -28.17 25.52 8.93
CA ARG A 441 -27.70 26.54 9.90
C ARG A 441 -28.02 27.97 9.44
N VAL A 442 -28.06 28.25 8.14
CA VAL A 442 -28.50 29.54 7.59
C VAL A 442 -30.02 29.70 7.70
N GLU A 443 -30.78 28.64 7.39
CA GLU A 443 -32.25 28.61 7.48
C GLU A 443 -32.74 28.87 8.91
N ALA A 444 -32.21 28.14 9.90
CA ALA A 444 -32.53 28.37 11.31
C ALA A 444 -32.12 29.77 11.80
N ALA A 445 -31.04 30.34 11.25
CA ALA A 445 -30.64 31.72 11.54
C ALA A 445 -31.58 32.75 10.87
N GLN A 446 -32.12 32.46 9.68
CA GLN A 446 -33.13 33.29 9.01
C GLN A 446 -34.47 33.26 9.76
N GLU A 447 -34.91 32.10 10.24
CA GLU A 447 -36.08 31.95 11.13
C GLU A 447 -35.89 32.78 12.41
N THR A 448 -34.75 32.62 13.09
CA THR A 448 -34.40 33.40 14.29
C THR A 448 -34.42 34.91 14.02
N VAL A 449 -33.88 35.35 12.87
CA VAL A 449 -33.89 36.76 12.47
C VAL A 449 -35.31 37.25 12.13
N ALA A 450 -36.16 36.42 11.53
CA ALA A 450 -37.55 36.75 11.25
C ALA A 450 -38.37 36.90 12.56
N ASP A 451 -38.17 36.02 13.54
CA ASP A 451 -38.78 36.14 14.86
C ASP A 451 -38.26 37.36 15.64
N TYR A 452 -36.97 37.68 15.53
CA TYR A 452 -36.42 38.92 16.08
C TYR A 452 -36.99 40.16 15.38
N GLN A 453 -37.19 40.13 14.05
CA GLN A 453 -37.85 41.21 13.33
C GLN A 453 -39.33 41.35 13.73
N GLN A 454 -40.08 40.25 13.87
CA GLN A 454 -41.47 40.29 14.36
C GLN A 454 -41.53 40.78 15.82
N THR A 455 -40.55 40.43 16.65
CA THR A 455 -40.41 40.90 18.03
C THR A 455 -40.07 42.40 18.09
N ILE A 456 -39.13 42.87 17.26
CA ILE A 456 -38.83 44.29 17.10
C ILE A 456 -40.05 45.06 16.57
N SER A 457 -40.85 44.47 15.68
CA SER A 457 -42.12 45.07 15.24
C SER A 457 -43.12 45.18 16.39
N LYS A 458 -43.30 44.12 17.20
CA LYS A 458 -44.14 44.18 18.42
C LYS A 458 -43.64 45.24 19.41
N TYR A 459 -42.33 45.40 19.57
CA TYR A 459 -41.74 46.46 20.42
C TYR A 459 -41.90 47.86 19.81
N ARG A 460 -41.87 48.01 18.48
CA ARG A 460 -42.19 49.28 17.78
C ARG A 460 -43.66 49.63 17.93
N ASP A 461 -44.56 48.68 17.71
CA ASP A 461 -46.01 48.86 17.95
C ASP A 461 -46.29 49.21 19.41
N LEU A 462 -45.60 48.56 20.36
CA LEU A 462 -45.75 48.84 21.79
C LEU A 462 -45.16 50.20 22.17
N THR A 463 -44.00 50.60 21.64
CA THR A 463 -43.43 51.93 21.90
C THR A 463 -44.19 53.04 21.20
N ALA A 464 -44.77 52.80 20.02
CA ALA A 464 -45.75 53.70 19.40
C ALA A 464 -46.99 53.84 20.29
N ARG A 465 -47.63 52.72 20.70
CA ARG A 465 -48.77 52.72 21.63
C ARG A 465 -48.46 53.40 22.96
N LEU A 466 -47.25 53.24 23.51
CA LEU A 466 -46.84 53.91 24.74
C LEU A 466 -46.50 55.38 24.52
N GLN A 467 -46.01 55.78 23.34
CA GLN A 467 -45.84 57.19 22.97
C GLN A 467 -47.20 57.85 22.76
N ASP A 468 -48.11 57.21 22.03
CA ASP A 468 -49.48 57.66 21.83
C ASP A 468 -50.24 57.71 23.16
N ALA A 469 -50.17 56.69 24.02
CA ALA A 469 -50.76 56.72 25.35
C ALA A 469 -50.10 57.75 26.29
N ASN A 470 -48.79 58.04 26.17
CA ASN A 470 -48.19 59.16 26.90
C ASN A 470 -48.65 60.52 26.34
N ARG A 471 -48.79 60.64 25.01
CA ARG A 471 -49.30 61.83 24.32
C ARG A 471 -50.78 62.06 24.62
N GLU A 472 -51.53 60.98 24.82
CA GLU A 472 -52.92 60.94 25.23
C GLU A 472 -53.07 61.19 26.73
N LEU A 473 -52.18 60.69 27.59
CA LEU A 473 -52.12 61.08 29.01
C LEU A 473 -51.76 62.56 29.17
N ILE A 474 -50.81 63.07 28.39
CA ILE A 474 -50.51 64.50 28.28
C ILE A 474 -51.72 65.26 27.73
N SER A 475 -52.43 64.72 26.74
CA SER A 475 -53.65 65.37 26.23
C SER A 475 -54.80 65.30 27.22
N GLN A 476 -54.98 64.25 28.02
CA GLN A 476 -56.00 64.10 29.07
C GLN A 476 -55.66 64.94 30.32
N GLN A 477 -54.38 65.15 30.60
CA GLN A 477 -53.91 66.11 31.59
C GLN A 477 -54.20 67.56 31.15
N ASN A 478 -54.25 67.82 29.84
CA ASN A 478 -54.74 69.07 29.25
C ASN A 478 -56.28 69.09 28.99
N ALA A 479 -56.90 67.90 28.84
CA ALA A 479 -58.29 67.66 28.47
C ALA A 479 -59.04 66.92 29.59
N SER A 480 -58.77 67.35 30.83
CA SER A 480 -59.79 67.32 31.89
C SER A 480 -60.93 68.32 31.59
N THR A 481 -60.84 69.02 30.46
CA THR A 481 -61.91 69.69 29.72
C THR A 481 -62.41 68.77 28.59
N GLU A 482 -63.70 68.40 28.66
CA GLU A 482 -64.58 67.97 27.55
C GLU A 482 -64.42 66.58 26.86
N GLN A 483 -65.15 65.61 27.40
CA GLN A 483 -66.02 64.58 26.78
C GLN A 483 -65.74 63.94 25.38
N VAL A 484 -65.63 62.60 25.39
CA VAL A 484 -66.39 61.59 24.58
C VAL A 484 -66.46 61.70 23.04
N GLN A 485 -65.92 60.70 22.30
CA GLN A 485 -66.74 59.71 21.52
C GLN A 485 -65.92 58.47 21.03
N GLN A 486 -66.53 57.59 20.23
CA GLN A 486 -66.08 56.22 19.87
C GLN A 486 -65.35 56.11 18.49
N PRO A 487 -64.63 55.00 18.20
CA PRO A 487 -63.66 54.91 17.09
C PRO A 487 -64.18 54.28 15.77
N PRO A 488 -63.49 54.52 14.64
CA PRO A 488 -63.73 53.85 13.35
C PRO A 488 -62.93 52.53 13.17
N ALA A 489 -63.35 51.68 12.22
CA ALA A 489 -63.01 50.26 12.18
C ALA A 489 -61.85 49.83 11.23
N GLU A 490 -61.15 50.76 10.59
CA GLU A 490 -60.29 50.44 9.43
C GLU A 490 -58.98 49.68 9.75
N LEU A 491 -58.54 49.66 11.01
CA LEU A 491 -57.25 49.05 11.41
C LEU A 491 -57.25 47.51 11.47
N PHE A 492 -58.40 46.86 11.22
CA PHE A 492 -58.57 45.41 11.36
C PHE A 492 -58.21 44.62 10.08
N ASP A 493 -58.54 45.17 8.91
CA ASP A 493 -58.39 44.51 7.60
C ASP A 493 -56.92 44.22 7.23
N PHE A 494 -56.01 45.16 7.53
CA PHE A 494 -54.56 44.95 7.30
C PHE A 494 -53.97 43.82 8.17
N LYS A 495 -54.48 43.60 9.38
CA LYS A 495 -54.03 42.50 10.24
C LYS A 495 -54.53 41.15 9.76
N ILE A 496 -55.75 41.09 9.23
CA ILE A 496 -56.29 39.88 8.59
C ILE A 496 -55.42 39.52 7.37
N LYS A 497 -55.20 40.46 6.44
CA LYS A 497 -54.40 40.20 5.23
C LYS A 497 -52.94 39.83 5.50
N PHE A 498 -52.33 40.37 6.56
CA PHE A 498 -50.99 39.92 6.99
C PHE A 498 -51.01 38.52 7.62
N ALA A 499 -52.03 38.19 8.40
CA ALA A 499 -52.21 36.84 8.96
C ALA A 499 -52.49 35.79 7.87
N GLU A 500 -53.34 36.12 6.88
CA GLU A 500 -53.58 35.30 5.68
C GLU A 500 -52.28 35.08 4.91
N THR A 501 -51.50 36.13 4.64
CA THR A 501 -50.21 36.02 3.95
C THR A 501 -49.22 35.13 4.72
N LYS A 502 -49.12 35.26 6.05
CA LYS A 502 -48.28 34.36 6.88
C LYS A 502 -48.82 32.92 6.91
N ALA A 503 -50.14 32.73 6.86
CA ALA A 503 -50.77 31.41 6.78
C ALA A 503 -50.52 30.74 5.43
N TYR A 504 -50.61 31.46 4.31
CA TYR A 504 -50.25 30.95 2.98
C TYR A 504 -48.77 30.58 2.89
N ALA A 505 -47.87 31.42 3.41
CA ALA A 505 -46.44 31.09 3.47
C ALA A 505 -46.19 29.79 4.25
N LYS A 506 -46.78 29.65 5.45
CA LYS A 506 -46.66 28.44 6.28
C LYS A 506 -47.31 27.21 5.64
N ALA A 507 -48.40 27.37 4.88
CA ALA A 507 -49.04 26.28 4.16
C ALA A 507 -48.17 25.76 3.00
N ILE A 508 -47.52 26.67 2.25
CA ILE A 508 -46.55 26.32 1.20
C ILE A 508 -45.35 25.60 1.81
N GLU A 509 -44.78 26.13 2.89
CA GLU A 509 -43.68 25.51 3.64
C GLU A 509 -44.06 24.10 4.13
N MET A 510 -45.27 23.91 4.64
CA MET A 510 -45.75 22.60 5.12
C MET A 510 -45.95 21.59 3.99
N GLU A 511 -46.43 22.01 2.81
CA GLU A 511 -46.52 21.14 1.63
C GLU A 511 -45.14 20.82 1.03
N LEU A 512 -44.17 21.75 1.06
CA LEU A 512 -42.77 21.47 0.70
C LEU A 512 -42.17 20.42 1.63
N ARG A 513 -42.28 20.62 2.95
CA ARG A 513 -41.76 19.69 3.98
C ARG A 513 -42.41 18.30 3.89
N LYS A 514 -43.69 18.24 3.52
CA LYS A 514 -44.44 17.01 3.22
C LYS A 514 -43.95 16.34 1.93
N MET A 515 -43.59 17.10 0.90
CA MET A 515 -42.97 16.59 -0.32
C MET A 515 -41.59 16.00 -0.03
N GLU A 516 -40.76 16.69 0.76
CA GLU A 516 -39.46 16.20 1.23
C GLU A 516 -39.60 14.89 2.03
N VAL A 517 -40.52 14.83 2.99
CA VAL A 517 -40.80 13.61 3.76
C VAL A 517 -41.25 12.46 2.84
N ALA A 518 -42.09 12.74 1.83
CA ALA A 518 -42.48 11.73 0.84
C ALA A 518 -41.29 11.25 -0.01
N GLN A 519 -40.39 12.16 -0.41
CA GLN A 519 -39.17 11.82 -1.15
C GLN A 519 -38.19 11.01 -0.30
N MET A 520 -37.97 11.40 0.96
CA MET A 520 -37.12 10.68 1.92
C MET A 520 -37.68 9.29 2.22
N ASN A 521 -38.99 9.16 2.43
CA ASN A 521 -39.65 7.85 2.62
C ASN A 521 -39.48 6.96 1.37
N ARG A 522 -39.59 7.52 0.16
CA ARG A 522 -39.33 6.78 -1.08
C ARG A 522 -37.85 6.40 -1.21
N GLN A 523 -36.92 7.28 -0.83
CA GLN A 523 -35.48 6.97 -0.83
C GLN A 523 -35.16 5.84 0.16
N VAL A 524 -35.71 5.87 1.38
CA VAL A 524 -35.56 4.79 2.37
C VAL A 524 -36.14 3.49 1.81
N SER A 525 -37.36 3.50 1.26
CA SER A 525 -37.96 2.29 0.65
C SER A 525 -37.12 1.70 -0.49
N LEU A 526 -36.46 2.54 -1.29
CA LEU A 526 -35.54 2.08 -2.33
C LEU A 526 -34.25 1.51 -1.74
N LEU A 527 -33.63 2.18 -0.76
CA LEU A 527 -32.42 1.69 -0.07
C LEU A 527 -32.68 0.37 0.67
N THR A 528 -33.82 0.24 1.34
CA THR A 528 -34.30 -1.00 1.97
C THR A 528 -34.35 -2.17 0.98
N SER A 529 -34.63 -1.91 -0.31
CA SER A 529 -34.69 -2.95 -1.35
C SER A 529 -33.32 -3.52 -1.74
N PHE A 530 -32.21 -2.93 -1.29
CA PHE A 530 -30.85 -3.45 -1.45
C PHE A 530 -30.30 -4.13 -0.18
N MET A 531 -31.06 -4.16 0.91
CA MET A 531 -30.64 -4.80 2.16
C MET A 531 -30.91 -6.31 2.13
N PRO A 532 -30.04 -7.18 2.69
CA PRO A 532 -30.27 -8.62 2.72
C PRO A 532 -31.54 -9.02 3.49
N ASP A 533 -32.18 -10.12 3.09
CA ASP A 533 -33.32 -10.74 3.81
C ASP A 533 -33.07 -10.93 5.32
N SER A 534 -31.82 -11.21 5.72
CA SER A 534 -31.44 -11.39 7.13
C SER A 534 -31.54 -10.10 7.94
N PHE A 535 -31.40 -8.93 7.30
CA PHE A 535 -31.58 -7.63 7.94
C PHE A 535 -33.06 -7.31 8.17
N LEU A 536 -33.93 -7.67 7.20
CA LEU A 536 -35.36 -7.31 7.17
C LEU A 536 -36.32 -8.34 7.81
N ARG A 537 -35.83 -9.52 8.18
CA ARG A 537 -36.62 -10.49 8.98
C ARG A 537 -36.95 -9.91 10.35
N HIS A 538 -38.09 -10.30 10.90
CA HIS A 538 -38.50 -9.93 12.25
C HIS A 538 -37.45 -10.41 13.29
N GLY A 539 -37.06 -9.52 14.20
CA GLY A 539 -35.95 -9.73 15.13
C GLY A 539 -34.55 -9.57 14.50
N GLY A 540 -34.48 -9.22 13.22
CA GLY A 540 -33.26 -8.89 12.51
C GLY A 540 -32.71 -7.51 12.88
N ASP A 541 -31.58 -7.16 12.26
CA ASP A 541 -30.87 -5.91 12.55
C ASP A 541 -31.72 -4.65 12.20
N HIS A 542 -32.74 -4.75 11.33
CA HIS A 542 -33.72 -3.69 11.06
C HIS A 542 -34.57 -3.34 12.29
N ASP A 543 -35.24 -4.33 12.91
CA ASP A 543 -36.09 -4.11 14.08
C ASP A 543 -35.28 -3.53 15.26
N CYS A 544 -34.02 -3.94 15.39
CA CYS A 544 -33.09 -3.40 16.39
C CYS A 544 -32.85 -1.88 16.21
N ILE A 545 -32.70 -1.43 14.95
CA ILE A 545 -32.59 0.00 14.62
C ILE A 545 -33.93 0.71 14.87
N LEU A 546 -35.07 0.08 14.58
CA LEU A 546 -36.38 0.67 14.87
C LEU A 546 -36.63 0.87 16.36
N VAL A 547 -36.16 -0.03 17.24
CA VAL A 547 -36.16 0.16 18.71
C VAL A 547 -35.26 1.33 19.12
N LEU A 548 -34.03 1.40 18.56
CA LEU A 548 -33.10 2.51 18.82
C LEU A 548 -33.70 3.87 18.43
N LEU A 549 -34.53 3.91 17.38
CA LEU A 549 -35.27 5.10 16.92
C LEU A 549 -36.66 5.28 17.58
N LEU A 550 -37.12 4.32 18.38
CA LEU A 550 -38.38 4.39 19.11
C LEU A 550 -38.20 5.09 20.46
N ILE A 551 -37.17 4.71 21.23
CA ILE A 551 -36.98 5.22 22.60
C ILE A 551 -36.80 6.76 22.65
N PRO A 552 -35.91 7.41 21.87
CA PRO A 552 -35.78 8.87 21.86
C PRO A 552 -37.05 9.57 21.35
N ARG A 553 -37.75 8.95 20.39
CA ARG A 553 -39.01 9.46 19.83
C ARG A 553 -40.15 9.46 20.85
N LEU A 554 -40.24 8.43 21.69
CA LEU A 554 -41.17 8.40 22.82
C LEU A 554 -40.82 9.46 23.89
N ILE A 555 -39.52 9.65 24.18
CA ILE A 555 -39.04 10.70 25.09
C ILE A 555 -39.45 12.09 24.58
N CYS A 556 -39.21 12.39 23.30
CA CYS A 556 -39.58 13.66 22.67
C CYS A 556 -41.10 13.88 22.61
N LYS A 557 -41.89 12.84 22.29
CA LYS A 557 -43.36 12.92 22.33
C LYS A 557 -43.86 13.23 23.75
N ALA A 558 -43.32 12.56 24.76
CA ALA A 558 -43.67 12.82 26.15
C ALA A 558 -43.25 14.22 26.63
N ASP A 559 -42.10 14.73 26.17
CA ASP A 559 -41.61 16.08 26.47
C ASP A 559 -42.51 17.17 25.86
N LEU A 560 -42.92 16.97 24.60
CA LEU A 560 -43.85 17.86 23.89
C LEU A 560 -45.20 17.95 24.61
N ILE A 561 -45.81 16.80 24.94
CA ILE A 561 -47.11 16.77 25.65
C ILE A 561 -46.95 17.40 27.04
N SER A 562 -45.87 17.12 27.76
CA SER A 562 -45.60 17.66 29.10
C SER A 562 -45.47 19.18 29.09
N LYS A 563 -44.70 19.75 28.15
CA LYS A 563 -44.58 21.21 27.97
C LYS A 563 -45.91 21.84 27.57
N GLN A 564 -46.60 21.27 26.58
CA GLN A 564 -47.85 21.85 26.10
C GLN A 564 -48.97 21.80 27.15
N ALA A 565 -48.98 20.79 28.03
CA ALA A 565 -49.88 20.74 29.18
C ALA A 565 -49.50 21.75 30.28
N GLN A 566 -48.21 21.97 30.56
CA GLN A 566 -47.76 23.01 31.50
C GLN A 566 -48.15 24.42 31.04
N GLU A 567 -48.12 24.67 29.72
CA GLU A 567 -48.57 25.93 29.11
C GLU A 567 -50.10 26.05 29.04
N LYS A 568 -50.83 25.03 28.57
CA LYS A 568 -52.30 25.10 28.42
C LYS A 568 -53.02 25.30 29.76
N PHE A 569 -52.47 24.78 30.86
CA PHE A 569 -53.11 24.79 32.18
C PHE A 569 -52.40 25.67 33.23
N ASP A 570 -51.50 26.58 32.80
CA ASP A 570 -50.82 27.57 33.64
C ASP A 570 -50.12 27.00 34.90
N LEU A 571 -49.56 25.78 34.80
CA LEU A 571 -48.94 25.08 35.95
C LEU A 571 -47.71 25.81 36.52
N ASN A 572 -47.11 26.72 35.75
CA ASN A 572 -45.96 27.53 36.17
C ASN A 572 -46.36 28.79 36.97
N GLY A 573 -47.66 29.05 37.18
CA GLY A 573 -48.16 30.19 37.94
C GLY A 573 -47.90 30.11 39.46
N ASN A 574 -47.87 31.26 40.14
CA ASN A 574 -47.70 31.32 41.60
C ASN A 574 -48.93 30.72 42.32
N MET A 575 -48.81 29.46 42.74
CA MET A 575 -49.84 28.68 43.45
C MET A 575 -50.41 29.33 44.72
N ALA A 576 -49.70 30.29 45.32
CA ALA A 576 -49.99 30.83 46.65
C ALA A 576 -51.18 31.82 46.74
N GLN A 577 -51.83 32.20 45.63
CA GLN A 577 -52.87 33.25 45.62
C GLN A 577 -54.13 32.90 44.78
N GLY A 578 -54.27 31.67 44.30
CA GLY A 578 -55.38 31.28 43.41
C GLY A 578 -56.71 31.01 44.13
N THR A 579 -57.65 31.95 44.09
CA THR A 579 -59.08 31.64 44.29
C THR A 579 -59.60 30.85 43.08
N GLY A 580 -59.91 29.56 43.25
CA GLY A 580 -60.35 28.69 42.14
C GLY A 580 -60.10 27.18 42.30
N PHE A 581 -59.51 26.72 43.41
CA PHE A 581 -59.25 25.29 43.65
C PHE A 581 -60.51 24.43 43.93
N ARG A 582 -61.71 25.02 43.94
CA ARG A 582 -63.00 24.31 43.90
C ARG A 582 -63.59 24.42 42.50
N GLY A 583 -64.18 23.34 41.99
CA GLY A 583 -64.73 23.31 40.63
C GLY A 583 -63.69 23.11 39.52
N PRO A 584 -64.05 23.33 38.24
CA PRO A 584 -63.30 22.85 37.09
C PRO A 584 -61.83 23.30 37.02
N GLN A 585 -61.51 24.53 37.45
CA GLN A 585 -60.11 25.00 37.46
C GLN A 585 -59.20 24.20 38.41
N GLY A 586 -59.75 23.64 39.50
CA GLY A 586 -59.02 22.73 40.38
C GLY A 586 -58.81 21.35 39.74
N GLU A 587 -59.81 20.86 39.01
CA GLU A 587 -59.76 19.57 38.32
C GLU A 587 -58.80 19.59 37.13
N GLN A 588 -58.85 20.65 36.32
CA GLN A 588 -57.91 20.91 35.22
C GLN A 588 -56.45 20.95 35.68
N ARG A 589 -56.16 21.64 36.79
CA ARG A 589 -54.81 21.71 37.36
C ARG A 589 -54.33 20.36 37.90
N SER A 590 -55.22 19.58 38.53
CA SER A 590 -54.93 18.21 38.98
C SER A 590 -54.64 17.29 37.80
N PHE A 591 -55.53 17.25 36.80
CA PHE A 591 -55.37 16.48 35.57
C PHE A 591 -54.04 16.80 34.88
N ALA A 592 -53.76 18.09 34.64
CA ALA A 592 -52.56 18.52 33.96
C ALA A 592 -51.28 18.16 34.75
N SER A 593 -51.28 18.36 36.07
CA SER A 593 -50.12 18.03 36.91
C SER A 593 -49.90 16.51 37.03
N GLY A 594 -50.98 15.72 37.12
CA GLY A 594 -50.94 14.26 37.10
C GLY A 594 -50.50 13.68 35.75
N LEU A 595 -50.88 14.32 34.64
CA LEU A 595 -50.43 13.98 33.29
C LEU A 595 -48.93 14.27 33.13
N VAL A 596 -48.47 15.46 33.54
CA VAL A 596 -47.04 15.85 33.54
C VAL A 596 -46.20 14.91 34.42
N TYR A 597 -46.71 14.51 35.58
CA TYR A 597 -46.08 13.51 36.45
C TYR A 597 -45.98 12.14 35.78
N SER A 598 -47.07 11.66 35.15
CA SER A 598 -47.09 10.39 34.43
C SER A 598 -46.12 10.38 33.25
N LEU A 599 -46.07 11.47 32.47
CA LEU A 599 -45.13 11.62 31.35
C LEU A 599 -43.67 11.69 31.84
N THR A 600 -43.40 12.37 32.96
CA THR A 600 -42.06 12.42 33.57
C THR A 600 -41.63 11.04 34.07
N LEU A 601 -42.55 10.23 34.62
CA LEU A 601 -42.29 8.85 35.00
C LEU A 601 -42.03 7.93 33.80
N LEU A 602 -42.71 8.15 32.67
CA LEU A 602 -42.40 7.47 31.40
C LEU A 602 -41.00 7.85 30.90
N GLN A 603 -40.68 9.14 30.79
CA GLN A 603 -39.36 9.63 30.38
C GLN A 603 -38.23 9.07 31.24
N ALA A 604 -38.36 9.12 32.57
CA ALA A 604 -37.37 8.60 33.52
C ALA A 604 -37.29 7.06 33.56
N THR A 605 -38.16 6.36 32.81
CA THR A 605 -38.04 4.94 32.47
C THR A 605 -37.35 4.77 31.10
N LEU A 606 -37.71 5.58 30.09
CA LEU A 606 -37.16 5.53 28.74
C LEU A 606 -35.69 5.96 28.64
N HIS A 607 -35.21 6.94 29.41
CA HIS A 607 -33.76 7.26 29.43
C HIS A 607 -32.92 6.09 29.98
N LYS A 608 -33.50 5.19 30.80
CA LYS A 608 -32.81 3.95 31.20
C LYS A 608 -32.67 2.98 30.01
N TYR A 609 -33.69 2.88 29.15
CA TYR A 609 -33.58 2.14 27.88
C TYR A 609 -32.52 2.73 26.97
N GLU A 610 -32.43 4.05 26.85
CA GLU A 610 -31.43 4.73 26.03
C GLU A 610 -29.99 4.37 26.47
N GLN A 611 -29.71 4.47 27.77
CA GLN A 611 -28.42 4.08 28.37
C GLN A 611 -28.14 2.56 28.27
N ALA A 612 -29.16 1.72 28.46
CA ALA A 612 -29.01 0.27 28.37
C ALA A 612 -28.74 -0.16 26.92
N LEU A 613 -29.49 0.35 25.94
CA LEU A 613 -29.30 0.07 24.51
C LEU A 613 -27.96 0.60 23.99
N SER A 614 -27.42 1.67 24.57
CA SER A 614 -26.08 2.17 24.21
C SER A 614 -24.92 1.37 24.83
N SER A 615 -25.18 0.41 25.73
CA SER A 615 -24.14 -0.26 26.53
C SER A 615 -24.31 -1.77 26.77
N CYS A 616 -25.41 -2.38 26.30
CA CYS A 616 -25.72 -3.79 26.47
C CYS A 616 -24.86 -4.71 25.57
N THR A 617 -25.12 -6.02 25.59
CA THR A 617 -24.49 -6.97 24.66
C THR A 617 -25.29 -7.04 23.35
N VAL A 618 -24.63 -7.40 22.25
CA VAL A 618 -25.29 -7.56 20.92
C VAL A 618 -26.46 -8.55 20.99
N GLU A 619 -26.40 -9.57 21.85
CA GLU A 619 -27.48 -10.54 22.04
C GLU A 619 -28.67 -9.97 22.81
N VAL A 620 -28.46 -9.06 23.77
CA VAL A 620 -29.54 -8.30 24.42
C VAL A 620 -30.14 -7.29 23.44
N PHE A 621 -29.30 -6.61 22.64
CA PHE A 621 -29.74 -5.67 21.61
C PHE A 621 -30.66 -6.34 20.56
N LYS A 622 -30.26 -7.50 20.03
CA LYS A 622 -31.09 -8.34 19.13
C LYS A 622 -32.39 -8.78 19.79
N ARG A 623 -32.34 -9.19 21.07
CA ARG A 623 -33.55 -9.56 21.82
C ARG A 623 -34.52 -8.37 21.94
N MET A 624 -34.03 -7.16 22.16
CA MET A 624 -34.89 -5.97 22.15
C MET A 624 -35.49 -5.70 20.76
N GLY A 625 -34.74 -5.92 19.67
CA GLY A 625 -35.29 -5.91 18.31
C GLY A 625 -36.53 -6.81 18.15
N THR A 626 -36.50 -8.05 18.66
CA THR A 626 -37.67 -8.97 18.57
C THR A 626 -38.95 -8.43 19.22
N LEU A 627 -38.86 -7.45 20.13
CA LEU A 627 -40.01 -6.89 20.85
C LEU A 627 -40.52 -5.57 20.25
N TYR A 628 -39.95 -5.11 19.12
CA TYR A 628 -40.32 -3.84 18.48
C TYR A 628 -41.83 -3.70 18.19
N SER A 629 -42.48 -4.79 17.76
CA SER A 629 -43.90 -4.84 17.43
C SER A 629 -44.82 -4.60 18.64
N GLU A 630 -44.40 -5.05 19.84
CA GLU A 630 -45.11 -4.77 21.09
C GLU A 630 -44.79 -3.36 21.62
N MET A 631 -43.51 -2.99 21.63
CA MET A 631 -43.05 -1.68 22.14
C MET A 631 -43.68 -0.52 21.35
N SER A 632 -43.74 -0.62 20.02
CA SER A 632 -44.36 0.38 19.14
C SER A 632 -45.89 0.44 19.23
N PHE A 633 -46.57 -0.62 19.70
CA PHE A 633 -48.02 -0.55 19.97
C PHE A 633 -48.32 0.51 21.05
N HIS A 634 -47.44 0.65 22.04
CA HIS A 634 -47.58 1.64 23.11
C HIS A 634 -47.25 3.09 22.69
N GLU A 635 -46.63 3.32 21.53
CA GLU A 635 -46.43 4.68 20.98
C GLU A 635 -47.77 5.39 20.73
N ARG A 636 -48.80 4.62 20.34
CA ARG A 636 -50.17 5.07 20.11
C ARG A 636 -50.79 5.75 21.34
N SER A 637 -50.35 5.39 22.54
CA SER A 637 -50.81 6.04 23.78
C SER A 637 -50.34 7.48 23.88
N LEU A 638 -49.19 7.86 23.31
CA LEU A 638 -48.73 9.26 23.23
C LEU A 638 -49.35 9.97 22.03
N ASP A 639 -49.50 9.28 20.89
CA ASP A 639 -50.15 9.86 19.70
C ASP A 639 -51.59 10.29 19.97
N TYR A 640 -52.32 9.57 20.83
CA TYR A 640 -53.64 9.95 21.32
C TYR A 640 -53.64 11.34 21.99
N PHE A 641 -52.70 11.62 22.91
CA PHE A 641 -52.62 12.95 23.55
C PHE A 641 -52.14 14.04 22.59
N ILE A 642 -51.31 13.71 21.60
CA ILE A 642 -50.87 14.65 20.56
C ILE A 642 -52.03 15.02 19.62
N ASP A 643 -52.86 14.06 19.23
CA ASP A 643 -54.07 14.29 18.43
C ASP A 643 -55.12 15.11 19.20
N LEU A 644 -55.31 14.84 20.50
CA LEU A 644 -56.15 15.68 21.38
C LEU A 644 -55.60 17.10 21.52
N LEU A 645 -54.29 17.29 21.73
CA LEU A 645 -53.67 18.61 21.75
C LEU A 645 -53.85 19.35 20.42
N HIS A 646 -53.66 18.67 19.29
CA HIS A 646 -53.82 19.25 17.95
C HIS A 646 -55.27 19.67 17.64
N LYS A 647 -56.25 18.98 18.23
CA LYS A 647 -57.69 19.32 18.16
C LYS A 647 -58.16 20.28 19.26
N ASP A 648 -57.25 20.69 20.15
CA ASP A 648 -57.50 21.40 21.42
C ASP A 648 -58.45 20.68 22.41
N GLN A 649 -58.69 19.38 22.19
CA GLN A 649 -59.55 18.49 22.97
C GLN A 649 -58.85 17.81 24.16
N LEU A 650 -57.67 18.30 24.56
CA LEU A 650 -57.06 17.90 25.82
C LEU A 650 -57.71 18.67 26.98
N ASP A 651 -58.53 17.98 27.77
CA ASP A 651 -59.24 18.49 28.95
C ASP A 651 -59.27 17.45 30.10
N GLU A 652 -59.86 17.83 31.24
CA GLU A 652 -59.96 17.04 32.47
C GLU A 652 -60.77 15.72 32.34
N THR A 653 -61.53 15.53 31.25
CA THR A 653 -62.32 14.31 31.01
C THR A 653 -61.53 13.19 30.32
N VAL A 654 -60.32 13.49 29.83
CA VAL A 654 -59.50 12.58 29.03
C VAL A 654 -58.93 11.44 29.88
N GLN A 655 -59.07 10.20 29.39
CA GLN A 655 -58.62 9.01 30.11
C GLN A 655 -57.09 8.84 30.05
N VAL A 656 -56.42 8.95 31.21
CA VAL A 656 -54.95 8.75 31.34
C VAL A 656 -54.54 7.26 31.38
N GLU A 657 -55.51 6.35 31.58
CA GLU A 657 -55.27 4.92 31.74
C GLU A 657 -54.43 4.24 30.62
N PRO A 658 -54.50 4.61 29.32
CA PRO A 658 -53.59 4.08 28.30
C PRO A 658 -52.11 4.43 28.56
N LEU A 659 -51.82 5.65 29.04
CA LEU A 659 -50.47 6.07 29.43
C LEU A 659 -49.99 5.29 30.65
N THR A 660 -50.84 5.13 31.67
CA THR A 660 -50.55 4.31 32.86
C THR A 660 -50.20 2.86 32.50
N LYS A 661 -50.90 2.28 31.50
CA LYS A 661 -50.60 0.93 30.96
C LYS A 661 -49.27 0.89 30.22
N ALA A 662 -48.96 1.88 29.38
CA ALA A 662 -47.67 1.99 28.71
C ALA A 662 -46.50 2.11 29.70
N ILE A 663 -46.63 2.94 30.74
CA ILE A 663 -45.63 3.09 31.82
C ILE A 663 -45.37 1.73 32.49
N LYS A 664 -46.42 1.03 32.89
CA LYS A 664 -46.31 -0.30 33.53
C LYS A 664 -45.65 -1.34 32.61
N TYR A 665 -45.97 -1.33 31.31
CA TYR A 665 -45.31 -2.19 30.31
C TYR A 665 -43.81 -1.92 30.24
N TYR A 666 -43.39 -0.66 30.00
CA TYR A 666 -41.98 -0.31 29.89
C TYR A 666 -41.18 -0.58 31.17
N GLN A 667 -41.79 -0.37 32.34
CA GLN A 667 -41.17 -0.68 33.64
C GLN A 667 -40.98 -2.19 33.85
N GLN A 668 -42.01 -3.00 33.57
CA GLN A 668 -41.92 -4.46 33.67
C GLN A 668 -40.90 -5.02 32.67
N LEU A 669 -40.94 -4.55 31.43
CA LEU A 669 -40.05 -5.01 30.35
C LEU A 669 -38.57 -4.67 30.65
N TYR A 670 -38.29 -3.50 31.23
CA TYR A 670 -36.94 -3.13 31.67
C TYR A 670 -36.45 -4.07 32.78
N SER A 671 -37.32 -4.35 33.77
CA SER A 671 -37.03 -5.26 34.88
C SER A 671 -36.70 -6.69 34.43
N VAL A 672 -37.31 -7.17 33.33
CA VAL A 672 -37.09 -8.52 32.80
C VAL A 672 -35.84 -8.64 31.92
N HIS A 673 -35.47 -7.58 31.17
CA HIS A 673 -34.46 -7.69 30.11
C HIS A 673 -33.21 -6.82 30.27
N LEU A 674 -33.26 -5.74 31.07
CA LEU A 674 -32.22 -4.70 31.11
C LEU A 674 -31.74 -4.36 32.53
N ALA A 675 -32.29 -5.02 33.56
CA ALA A 675 -32.03 -4.71 34.97
C ALA A 675 -30.57 -4.89 35.43
N GLU A 676 -29.74 -5.64 34.70
CA GLU A 676 -28.32 -5.85 35.01
C GLU A 676 -27.39 -4.74 34.48
N HIS A 677 -27.91 -3.74 33.76
CA HIS A 677 -27.10 -2.69 33.14
C HIS A 677 -26.79 -1.52 34.09
N THR A 678 -25.55 -1.02 33.99
CA THR A 678 -25.04 0.11 34.79
C THR A 678 -25.56 1.44 34.24
N GLU A 679 -26.41 2.12 35.00
CA GLU A 679 -26.94 3.45 34.66
C GLU A 679 -25.88 4.55 34.84
N ASP A 680 -25.88 5.57 33.98
CA ASP A 680 -25.07 6.77 34.15
C ASP A 680 -25.62 7.57 35.33
N CYS A 681 -24.83 7.65 36.40
CA CYS A 681 -25.18 8.34 37.65
C CYS A 681 -25.57 9.82 37.41
N THR A 682 -25.01 10.46 36.39
CA THR A 682 -25.34 11.84 35.98
C THR A 682 -26.76 11.93 35.46
N VAL A 683 -27.15 11.03 34.54
CA VAL A 683 -28.49 11.02 33.93
C VAL A 683 -29.52 10.51 34.93
N GLN A 684 -29.17 9.47 35.70
CA GLN A 684 -30.02 8.92 36.75
C GLN A 684 -30.39 9.99 37.80
N LEU A 685 -29.41 10.79 38.26
CA LEU A 685 -29.67 11.89 39.19
C LEU A 685 -30.43 13.04 38.52
N ALA A 686 -30.10 13.42 37.28
CA ALA A 686 -30.83 14.46 36.55
C ALA A 686 -32.33 14.13 36.44
N ASP A 687 -32.66 12.89 36.09
CA ASP A 687 -34.03 12.40 36.03
C ASP A 687 -34.66 12.20 37.41
N HIS A 688 -33.89 11.84 38.44
CA HIS A 688 -34.41 11.83 39.80
C HIS A 688 -34.85 13.24 40.21
N ILE A 689 -34.07 14.29 39.88
CA ILE A 689 -34.44 15.67 40.19
C ILE A 689 -35.65 16.14 39.35
N LYS A 690 -35.78 15.74 38.07
CA LYS A 690 -36.98 16.02 37.26
C LYS A 690 -38.23 15.34 37.85
N PHE A 691 -38.15 14.03 38.08
CA PHE A 691 -39.23 13.24 38.68
C PHE A 691 -39.67 13.82 40.03
N THR A 692 -38.71 14.08 40.92
CA THR A 692 -39.00 14.59 42.26
C THR A 692 -39.59 16.00 42.21
N GLN A 693 -39.20 16.86 41.26
CA GLN A 693 -39.90 18.14 41.07
C GLN A 693 -41.35 17.94 40.63
N SER A 694 -41.59 17.19 39.55
CA SER A 694 -42.94 16.96 39.03
C SER A 694 -43.87 16.27 40.05
N ALA A 695 -43.35 15.31 40.83
CA ALA A 695 -44.08 14.69 41.93
C ALA A 695 -44.48 15.73 43.00
N LEU A 696 -43.56 16.62 43.39
CA LEU A 696 -43.81 17.66 44.41
C LEU A 696 -44.65 18.84 43.89
N ASP A 697 -44.73 19.04 42.58
CA ASP A 697 -45.65 19.98 41.96
C ASP A 697 -47.07 19.38 41.96
N CYS A 698 -47.23 18.10 41.62
CA CYS A 698 -48.50 17.38 41.77
C CYS A 698 -48.96 17.30 43.23
N MET A 699 -48.08 16.93 44.17
CA MET A 699 -48.40 16.99 45.61
C MET A 699 -48.82 18.39 46.07
N GLY A 700 -48.20 19.45 45.53
CA GLY A 700 -48.58 20.84 45.82
C GLY A 700 -49.97 21.20 45.29
N VAL A 701 -50.35 20.74 44.09
CA VAL A 701 -51.71 20.90 43.55
C VAL A 701 -52.73 20.18 44.42
N GLU A 702 -52.51 18.90 44.74
CA GLU A 702 -53.50 18.14 45.51
C GLU A 702 -53.62 18.62 46.96
N VAL A 703 -52.52 19.03 47.60
CA VAL A 703 -52.58 19.61 48.94
C VAL A 703 -53.33 20.95 48.95
N ALA A 704 -53.16 21.80 47.93
CA ALA A 704 -53.94 23.02 47.78
C ALA A 704 -55.44 22.73 47.57
N ARG A 705 -55.76 21.73 46.74
CA ARG A 705 -57.13 21.28 46.43
C ARG A 705 -57.85 20.71 47.66
N LEU A 706 -57.17 19.82 48.40
CA LEU A 706 -57.69 19.21 49.63
C LEU A 706 -57.91 20.24 50.76
N ARG A 707 -57.03 21.25 50.89
CA ARG A 707 -57.28 22.39 51.78
C ARG A 707 -58.52 23.18 51.36
N ALA A 708 -58.66 23.48 50.07
CA ALA A 708 -59.80 24.22 49.55
C ALA A 708 -61.12 23.47 49.78
N PHE A 709 -61.11 22.13 49.78
CA PHE A 709 -62.30 21.32 50.04
C PHE A 709 -62.82 21.37 51.49
N LEU A 710 -62.00 21.75 52.47
CA LEU A 710 -62.41 21.81 53.88
C LEU A 710 -63.48 22.89 54.15
N ALA A 711 -64.28 22.67 55.19
CA ALA A 711 -65.20 23.68 55.72
C ALA A 711 -64.45 24.80 56.48
N ALA A 712 -64.96 26.03 56.37
CA ALA A 712 -64.41 27.18 57.08
C ALA A 712 -64.38 26.94 58.60
N GLY A 713 -63.27 27.31 59.24
CA GLY A 713 -63.03 27.08 60.67
C GLY A 713 -62.45 25.71 61.05
N GLN A 714 -62.24 24.78 60.10
CA GLN A 714 -61.61 23.48 60.36
C GLN A 714 -60.08 23.46 60.20
N GLU A 715 -59.42 24.63 60.21
CA GLU A 715 -57.98 24.79 60.02
C GLU A 715 -57.10 24.10 61.10
N SER A 716 -57.68 23.79 62.26
CA SER A 716 -57.03 23.06 63.37
C SER A 716 -57.27 21.55 63.36
N SER A 717 -57.95 21.01 62.34
CA SER A 717 -58.19 19.57 62.20
C SER A 717 -56.90 18.77 61.92
N CYS A 718 -56.89 17.49 62.28
CA CYS A 718 -55.76 16.57 62.04
C CYS A 718 -55.33 16.57 60.57
N LEU A 719 -56.30 16.54 59.64
CA LEU A 719 -56.07 16.64 58.21
C LEU A 719 -55.47 17.98 57.79
N ALA A 720 -55.98 19.11 58.30
CA ALA A 720 -55.43 20.44 57.98
C ALA A 720 -53.96 20.58 58.44
N VAL A 721 -53.62 20.04 59.61
CA VAL A 721 -52.24 19.98 60.11
C VAL A 721 -51.37 19.08 59.21
N LEU A 722 -51.84 17.88 58.85
CA LEU A 722 -51.13 16.97 57.94
C LEU A 722 -50.87 17.64 56.58
N LEU A 723 -51.87 18.30 55.99
CA LEU A 723 -51.74 19.05 54.74
C LEU A 723 -50.76 20.23 54.87
N LYS A 724 -50.55 20.79 56.06
CA LYS A 724 -49.52 21.81 56.32
C LYS A 724 -48.11 21.21 56.42
N ASP A 725 -47.98 20.06 57.08
CA ASP A 725 -46.71 19.33 57.19
C ASP A 725 -46.20 18.83 55.83
N LEU A 726 -47.11 18.35 54.96
CA LEU A 726 -46.78 17.87 53.61
C LEU A 726 -46.32 18.99 52.67
N ASP A 727 -46.91 20.18 52.74
CA ASP A 727 -46.52 21.35 51.93
C ASP A 727 -45.19 21.97 52.39
N THR A 728 -44.95 21.97 53.71
CA THR A 728 -43.65 22.31 54.29
C THR A 728 -42.59 21.31 53.79
N SER A 729 -42.89 20.01 53.82
CA SER A 729 -42.03 18.96 53.27
C SER A 729 -41.78 19.15 51.76
N CYS A 730 -42.79 19.54 50.99
CA CYS A 730 -42.64 19.84 49.57
C CYS A 730 -41.69 21.01 49.34
N SER A 731 -41.81 22.07 50.15
CA SER A 731 -40.96 23.25 50.08
C SER A 731 -39.51 22.92 50.37
N ASP A 732 -39.23 22.10 51.39
CA ASP A 732 -37.89 21.66 51.75
C ASP A 732 -37.26 20.76 50.67
N ILE A 733 -37.99 19.76 50.15
CA ILE A 733 -37.45 18.89 49.08
C ILE A 733 -37.23 19.71 47.80
N LYS A 734 -38.09 20.68 47.46
CA LYS A 734 -37.85 21.62 46.36
C LYS A 734 -36.59 22.49 46.59
N GLN A 735 -36.24 22.83 47.83
CA GLN A 735 -34.96 23.49 48.14
C GLN A 735 -33.76 22.56 47.93
N PHE A 736 -33.82 21.29 48.37
CA PHE A 736 -32.74 20.32 48.12
C PHE A 736 -32.54 20.04 46.62
N CYS A 737 -33.62 19.92 45.84
CA CYS A 737 -33.55 19.84 44.38
C CYS A 737 -32.85 21.06 43.76
N LYS A 738 -33.10 22.27 44.26
CA LYS A 738 -32.44 23.51 43.82
C LYS A 738 -30.95 23.56 44.21
N LYS A 739 -30.55 22.96 45.35
CA LYS A 739 -29.13 22.81 45.73
C LYS A 739 -28.41 21.85 44.78
N ILE A 740 -28.93 20.63 44.62
CA ILE A 740 -28.34 19.59 43.74
C ILE A 740 -28.18 20.10 42.31
N ARG A 741 -29.24 20.71 41.74
CA ARG A 741 -29.22 21.25 40.37
C ARG A 741 -28.10 22.27 40.10
N ARG A 742 -27.60 23.00 41.11
CA ARG A 742 -26.51 23.98 40.96
C ARG A 742 -25.12 23.36 40.77
N ARG A 743 -24.95 22.07 41.05
CA ARG A 743 -23.70 21.31 40.83
C ARG A 743 -23.89 20.13 39.86
N MET A 744 -25.00 20.07 39.12
CA MET A 744 -25.19 19.09 38.05
C MET A 744 -24.32 19.43 36.83
N PRO A 745 -23.62 18.45 36.23
CA PRO A 745 -22.94 18.61 34.95
C PRO A 745 -23.85 19.17 33.85
N GLY A 746 -23.28 19.94 32.93
CA GLY A 746 -24.04 20.65 31.89
C GLY A 746 -24.54 22.04 32.30
N THR A 747 -23.97 22.63 33.34
CA THR A 747 -24.15 24.05 33.69
C THR A 747 -22.82 24.80 33.55
N ASP A 748 -22.83 26.01 32.97
CA ASP A 748 -21.62 26.80 32.65
C ASP A 748 -20.93 27.44 33.88
N VAL A 749 -21.02 26.80 35.05
CA VAL A 749 -20.53 27.32 36.33
C VAL A 749 -19.16 26.69 36.64
N VAL A 750 -18.17 27.54 36.91
CA VAL A 750 -16.81 27.10 37.30
C VAL A 750 -16.87 26.31 38.60
N GLY A 751 -16.35 25.08 38.62
CA GLY A 751 -16.38 24.17 39.78
C GLY A 751 -17.50 23.12 39.75
N VAL A 752 -18.20 22.97 38.63
CA VAL A 752 -19.13 21.87 38.34
C VAL A 752 -18.35 20.69 37.72
N PRO A 753 -18.59 19.43 38.16
CA PRO A 753 -17.90 18.27 37.63
C PRO A 753 -18.30 17.91 36.19
N ALA A 754 -17.48 17.11 35.51
CA ALA A 754 -17.68 16.76 34.10
C ALA A 754 -18.68 15.60 33.90
N ALA A 755 -18.77 14.70 34.88
CA ALA A 755 -19.80 13.68 35.09
C ALA A 755 -19.97 13.43 36.60
N LEU A 756 -20.92 12.58 36.98
CA LEU A 756 -21.08 12.09 38.36
C LEU A 756 -20.87 10.58 38.43
N ASN A 757 -20.42 10.08 39.59
CA ASN A 757 -20.31 8.65 39.86
C ASN A 757 -20.63 8.35 41.33
N PHE A 758 -21.53 7.41 41.59
CA PHE A 758 -21.87 6.96 42.94
C PHE A 758 -22.28 5.47 42.96
N GLY A 759 -22.05 4.79 44.09
CA GLY A 759 -22.24 3.34 44.21
C GLY A 759 -23.71 2.89 44.23
N THR A 760 -23.96 1.60 43.99
CA THR A 760 -25.29 1.00 43.87
C THR A 760 -26.23 1.30 45.04
N GLN A 761 -25.72 1.37 46.27
CA GLN A 761 -26.49 1.76 47.46
C GLN A 761 -27.17 3.14 47.33
N ILE A 762 -26.53 4.08 46.61
CA ILE A 762 -27.07 5.42 46.36
C ILE A 762 -28.15 5.36 45.27
N SER A 763 -27.93 4.58 44.19
CA SER A 763 -28.96 4.26 43.19
C SER A 763 -30.21 3.61 43.82
N GLU A 764 -30.02 2.69 44.77
CA GLU A 764 -31.09 2.04 45.54
C GLU A 764 -31.86 3.05 46.41
N THR A 765 -31.17 3.90 47.18
CA THR A 765 -31.84 4.92 48.01
C THR A 765 -32.55 6.00 47.19
N LEU A 766 -32.03 6.38 46.02
CA LEU A 766 -32.71 7.24 45.06
C LEU A 766 -33.96 6.57 44.48
N THR A 767 -33.90 5.26 44.20
CA THR A 767 -35.04 4.46 43.71
C THR A 767 -36.13 4.33 44.78
N GLU A 768 -35.73 4.07 46.03
CA GLU A 768 -36.63 4.05 47.18
C GLU A 768 -37.31 5.43 47.41
N CYS A 769 -36.56 6.53 47.26
CA CYS A 769 -37.14 7.87 47.34
C CYS A 769 -38.19 8.12 46.24
N ARG A 770 -37.96 7.63 45.01
CA ARG A 770 -39.01 7.68 43.97
C ARG A 770 -40.25 6.90 44.40
N ARG A 771 -40.08 5.67 44.93
CA ARG A 771 -41.18 4.82 45.41
C ARG A 771 -42.00 5.47 46.54
N GLN A 772 -41.33 6.14 47.47
CA GLN A 772 -42.00 6.87 48.57
C GLN A 772 -42.81 8.06 48.05
N LEU A 773 -42.26 8.87 47.13
CA LEU A 773 -43.00 9.95 46.48
C LEU A 773 -44.19 9.44 45.66
N THR A 774 -44.03 8.38 44.85
CA THR A 774 -45.12 7.76 44.08
C THR A 774 -46.29 7.34 44.98
N ARG A 775 -46.01 6.81 46.18
CA ARG A 775 -47.05 6.44 47.15
C ARG A 775 -47.79 7.66 47.70
N VAL A 776 -47.08 8.73 48.06
CA VAL A 776 -47.71 9.96 48.58
C VAL A 776 -48.54 10.66 47.50
N VAL A 777 -48.04 10.72 46.25
CA VAL A 777 -48.79 11.24 45.10
C VAL A 777 -50.07 10.43 44.88
N ALA A 778 -49.99 9.10 44.83
CA ALA A 778 -51.15 8.24 44.58
C ALA A 778 -52.24 8.39 45.66
N VAL A 779 -51.86 8.45 46.95
CA VAL A 779 -52.83 8.71 48.04
C VAL A 779 -53.48 10.09 47.87
N LEU A 780 -52.69 11.15 47.64
CA LEU A 780 -53.23 12.50 47.51
C LEU A 780 -54.17 12.63 46.31
N GLN A 781 -53.85 12.00 45.16
CA GLN A 781 -54.71 11.99 43.98
C GLN A 781 -56.02 11.22 44.23
N GLU A 782 -55.98 10.05 44.87
CA GLU A 782 -57.17 9.26 45.21
C GLU A 782 -58.11 10.03 46.16
N VAL A 783 -57.55 10.61 47.24
CA VAL A 783 -58.32 11.41 48.21
C VAL A 783 -58.87 12.68 47.56
N ALA A 784 -58.14 13.32 46.65
CA ALA A 784 -58.62 14.52 45.96
C ALA A 784 -59.67 14.20 44.88
N ALA A 785 -59.60 13.05 44.21
CA ALA A 785 -60.63 12.57 43.29
C ALA A 785 -61.94 12.25 44.03
N ALA A 786 -61.87 11.47 45.11
CA ALA A 786 -63.01 11.20 45.99
C ALA A 786 -63.54 12.49 46.65
N GLY A 787 -62.65 13.42 47.03
CA GLY A 787 -63.01 14.74 47.54
C GLY A 787 -63.79 15.59 46.53
N ALA A 788 -63.40 15.57 45.26
CA ALA A 788 -64.13 16.24 44.18
C ALA A 788 -65.54 15.66 43.99
N GLN A 789 -65.67 14.32 43.96
CA GLN A 789 -66.98 13.65 43.89
C GLN A 789 -67.88 13.99 45.10
N MET A 790 -67.30 14.13 46.29
CA MET A 790 -68.04 14.51 47.50
C MET A 790 -68.43 16.00 47.56
N ILE A 791 -67.67 16.90 46.90
CA ILE A 791 -67.94 18.35 46.93
C ILE A 791 -68.80 18.85 45.77
N ALA A 792 -68.83 18.13 44.64
CA ALA A 792 -69.67 18.45 43.49
C ALA A 792 -71.19 18.66 43.77
N PRO A 793 -71.84 17.97 44.73
CA PRO A 793 -73.25 18.22 45.06
C PRO A 793 -73.47 19.32 46.13
N LEU A 794 -72.42 20.01 46.60
CA LEU A 794 -72.50 21.07 47.62
C LEU A 794 -72.47 22.47 46.99
N ALA A 795 -73.02 23.46 47.68
CA ALA A 795 -72.91 24.86 47.24
C ALA A 795 -71.45 25.36 47.36
N GLU A 796 -71.04 26.33 46.53
CA GLU A 796 -69.64 26.78 46.44
C GLU A 796 -69.02 27.19 47.80
N GLN A 797 -69.83 27.70 48.72
CA GLN A 797 -69.42 28.14 50.07
C GLN A 797 -69.48 27.03 51.15
N GLU A 798 -70.10 25.88 50.86
CA GLU A 798 -70.19 24.74 51.80
C GLU A 798 -68.98 23.81 51.62
N GLY A 799 -68.28 23.48 52.70
CA GLY A 799 -67.11 22.60 52.65
C GLY A 799 -67.34 21.21 53.21
N LEU A 800 -66.45 20.29 52.84
CA LEU A 800 -66.39 18.96 53.42
C LEU A 800 -65.91 19.04 54.88
N ASN A 801 -66.56 18.26 55.74
CA ASN A 801 -66.09 18.04 57.10
C ASN A 801 -64.83 17.16 57.08
N ALA A 802 -63.74 17.64 57.68
CA ALA A 802 -62.43 16.97 57.78
C ALA A 802 -62.54 15.47 58.11
N LEU A 803 -63.42 15.08 59.04
CA LEU A 803 -63.61 13.67 59.44
C LEU A 803 -64.04 12.74 58.29
N LYS A 804 -64.74 13.26 57.26
CA LYS A 804 -65.08 12.48 56.05
C LYS A 804 -63.87 12.30 55.13
N LEU A 805 -63.03 13.33 55.01
CA LEU A 805 -61.80 13.26 54.22
C LEU A 805 -60.73 12.43 54.94
N ASP A 806 -60.69 12.40 56.27
CA ASP A 806 -59.83 11.51 57.06
C ASP A 806 -60.20 10.03 56.83
N ASP A 807 -61.48 9.66 56.81
CA ASP A 807 -61.96 8.30 56.49
C ASP A 807 -61.59 7.87 55.05
N VAL A 808 -61.69 8.78 54.08
CA VAL A 808 -61.22 8.55 52.70
C VAL A 808 -59.69 8.45 52.64
N THR A 809 -58.97 9.27 53.40
CA THR A 809 -57.49 9.23 53.50
C THR A 809 -57.03 7.92 54.13
N PHE A 810 -57.75 7.40 55.11
CA PHE A 810 -57.48 6.10 55.72
C PHE A 810 -57.58 4.97 54.68
N LYS A 811 -58.70 4.91 53.94
CA LYS A 811 -58.92 3.93 52.86
C LYS A 811 -57.87 4.01 51.75
N ALA A 812 -57.53 5.22 51.30
CA ALA A 812 -56.51 5.44 50.29
C ALA A 812 -55.11 5.00 50.76
N VAL A 813 -54.74 5.27 52.02
CA VAL A 813 -53.45 4.79 52.58
C VAL A 813 -53.44 3.27 52.71
N GLU A 814 -54.49 2.63 53.22
CA GLU A 814 -54.56 1.16 53.29
C GLU A 814 -54.42 0.51 51.91
N GLN A 815 -55.06 1.08 50.88
CA GLN A 815 -54.99 0.63 49.49
C GLN A 815 -53.60 0.80 48.87
N VAL A 816 -52.91 1.92 49.11
CA VAL A 816 -51.61 2.23 48.47
C VAL A 816 -50.40 1.67 49.23
N TYR A 817 -50.48 1.58 50.57
CA TYR A 817 -49.40 1.05 51.40
C TYR A 817 -49.56 -0.46 51.67
N GLY A 818 -50.77 -1.01 51.59
CA GLY A 818 -51.06 -2.45 51.66
C GLY A 818 -51.06 -3.05 53.06
N ALA A 819 -51.21 -2.23 54.11
CA ALA A 819 -51.18 -2.66 55.50
C ALA A 819 -52.35 -2.06 56.29
N HIS A 820 -53.17 -2.91 56.89
CA HIS A 820 -54.34 -2.49 57.65
C HIS A 820 -53.97 -1.88 59.01
N GLY A 821 -54.65 -0.81 59.41
CA GLY A 821 -54.53 -0.22 60.75
C GLY A 821 -53.26 0.63 61.02
N LEU A 822 -52.51 1.04 59.99
CA LEU A 822 -51.47 2.07 60.15
C LEU A 822 -52.10 3.47 60.26
N ASN A 823 -51.49 4.38 61.04
CA ASN A 823 -51.94 5.77 61.11
C ASN A 823 -51.63 6.51 59.77
N PRO A 824 -52.64 6.95 58.99
CA PRO A 824 -52.43 7.54 57.66
C PRO A 824 -51.54 8.79 57.70
N ALA A 825 -51.72 9.61 58.73
CA ALA A 825 -50.97 10.84 58.93
C ALA A 825 -49.51 10.58 59.32
N GLU A 826 -49.18 9.41 59.89
CA GLU A 826 -47.79 9.02 60.17
C GLU A 826 -47.13 8.43 58.92
N CYS A 827 -47.82 7.57 58.17
CA CYS A 827 -47.28 6.99 56.93
C CYS A 827 -46.82 8.06 55.93
N LEU A 828 -47.68 9.04 55.64
CA LEU A 828 -47.36 10.10 54.67
C LEU A 828 -46.23 11.01 55.16
N ARG A 829 -46.17 11.31 56.47
CA ARG A 829 -45.06 12.07 57.07
C ARG A 829 -43.75 11.28 57.12
N GLN A 830 -43.80 9.97 57.37
CA GLN A 830 -42.63 9.09 57.35
C GLN A 830 -42.04 8.96 55.93
N SER A 831 -42.90 8.79 54.91
CA SER A 831 -42.48 8.81 53.50
C SER A 831 -41.79 10.12 53.13
N CYS A 832 -42.36 11.28 53.48
CA CYS A 832 -41.75 12.58 53.22
C CYS A 832 -40.43 12.78 53.99
N SER A 833 -40.38 12.39 55.27
CA SER A 833 -39.17 12.48 56.11
C SER A 833 -38.02 11.63 55.58
N SER A 834 -38.30 10.43 55.05
CA SER A 834 -37.32 9.57 54.38
C SER A 834 -36.72 10.25 53.13
N VAL A 835 -37.57 10.87 52.30
CA VAL A 835 -37.14 11.62 51.12
C VAL A 835 -36.33 12.86 51.52
N ILE A 836 -36.78 13.65 52.49
CA ILE A 836 -36.03 14.80 53.03
C ILE A 836 -34.63 14.38 53.50
N THR A 837 -34.55 13.29 54.27
CA THR A 837 -33.28 12.78 54.82
C THR A 837 -32.31 12.39 53.71
N THR A 838 -32.76 11.68 52.69
CA THR A 838 -31.92 11.24 51.57
C THR A 838 -31.55 12.40 50.65
N MET A 839 -32.49 13.29 50.35
CA MET A 839 -32.27 14.47 49.50
C MET A 839 -31.36 15.51 50.15
N ASN A 840 -31.39 15.64 51.48
CA ASN A 840 -30.42 16.46 52.21
C ASN A 840 -29.01 15.86 52.16
N LYS A 841 -28.85 14.56 52.42
CA LYS A 841 -27.55 13.86 52.27
C LYS A 841 -26.98 14.00 50.86
N MET A 842 -27.80 13.73 49.85
CA MET A 842 -27.46 13.90 48.43
C MET A 842 -27.06 15.35 48.12
N ALA A 843 -27.77 16.36 48.65
CA ALA A 843 -27.41 17.77 48.47
C ALA A 843 -26.10 18.17 49.14
N THR A 844 -25.77 17.60 50.30
CA THR A 844 -24.49 17.83 50.99
C THR A 844 -23.32 17.20 50.24
N ALA A 845 -23.41 15.91 49.89
CA ALA A 845 -22.39 15.21 49.10
C ALA A 845 -22.17 15.86 47.71
N MET A 846 -23.26 16.26 47.05
CA MET A 846 -23.23 17.06 45.81
C MET A 846 -22.69 18.49 46.01
N GLN A 847 -22.51 18.98 47.24
CA GLN A 847 -21.86 20.26 47.53
C GLN A 847 -20.40 20.10 47.97
N GLU A 848 -20.04 18.97 48.58
CA GLU A 848 -18.70 18.67 49.12
C GLU A 848 -17.74 18.04 48.11
N GLY A 849 -18.27 17.45 47.02
CA GLY A 849 -17.48 16.88 45.92
C GLY A 849 -17.42 15.35 45.87
N GLU A 850 -18.17 14.65 46.72
CA GLU A 850 -18.04 13.19 46.90
C GLU A 850 -18.33 12.35 45.65
N TYR A 851 -19.11 12.89 44.70
CA TYR A 851 -19.53 12.20 43.48
C TYR A 851 -18.91 12.78 42.20
N ASP A 852 -17.98 13.73 42.32
CA ASP A 852 -17.37 14.43 41.20
C ASP A 852 -16.46 13.49 40.39
N ALA A 853 -16.77 13.30 39.10
CA ALA A 853 -16.07 12.36 38.25
C ALA A 853 -15.65 12.97 36.90
N ASP A 854 -14.58 12.42 36.33
CA ASP A 854 -14.26 12.55 34.91
C ASP A 854 -15.34 11.88 34.05
N LYS A 855 -15.53 12.33 32.81
CA LYS A 855 -16.49 11.73 31.90
C LYS A 855 -16.17 10.25 31.65
N PRO A 856 -17.16 9.33 31.77
CA PRO A 856 -16.93 7.92 31.49
C PRO A 856 -16.47 7.76 30.03
N GLN A 857 -15.44 6.94 29.82
CA GLN A 857 -15.01 6.58 28.47
C GLN A 857 -16.12 5.76 27.81
N GLY A 858 -16.69 6.30 26.73
CA GLY A 858 -17.79 5.65 26.00
C GLY A 858 -17.36 4.29 25.48
N LYS A 859 -18.12 3.24 25.83
CA LYS A 859 -18.03 1.94 25.18
C LYS A 859 -18.60 2.07 23.76
N THR A 860 -18.02 1.37 22.80
CA THR A 860 -18.55 1.27 21.43
C THR A 860 -20.00 0.76 21.46
N PRO A 861 -20.99 1.50 20.91
CA PRO A 861 -22.39 1.11 20.93
C PRO A 861 -22.63 -0.29 20.30
N PRO A 862 -23.58 -1.10 20.82
CA PRO A 862 -23.84 -2.45 20.30
C PRO A 862 -24.22 -2.48 18.81
N VAL A 863 -24.86 -1.41 18.31
CA VAL A 863 -25.18 -1.23 16.89
C VAL A 863 -23.93 -1.04 16.03
N GLU A 864 -22.89 -0.35 16.52
CA GLU A 864 -21.61 -0.19 15.81
C GLU A 864 -20.82 -1.50 15.80
N VAL A 865 -20.81 -2.23 16.92
CA VAL A 865 -20.21 -3.58 17.01
C VAL A 865 -20.91 -4.55 16.07
N ARG A 866 -22.25 -4.57 16.04
CA ARG A 866 -22.99 -5.43 15.10
C ARG A 866 -22.75 -5.01 13.65
N ALA A 867 -22.73 -3.71 13.35
CA ALA A 867 -22.43 -3.21 12.00
C ALA A 867 -20.99 -3.54 11.55
N SER A 868 -20.00 -3.53 12.44
CA SER A 868 -18.64 -4.00 12.11
C SER A 868 -18.60 -5.50 11.89
N THR A 869 -19.37 -6.28 12.65
CA THR A 869 -19.52 -7.73 12.43
C THR A 869 -20.18 -8.02 11.08
N VAL A 870 -21.26 -7.33 10.71
CA VAL A 870 -21.93 -7.49 9.39
C VAL A 870 -20.99 -7.12 8.24
N ARG A 871 -20.20 -6.05 8.37
CA ARG A 871 -19.19 -5.70 7.35
C ARG A 871 -18.12 -6.80 7.23
N ALA A 872 -17.65 -7.37 8.34
CA ALA A 872 -16.72 -8.50 8.30
C ALA A 872 -17.36 -9.75 7.68
N GLU A 873 -18.60 -10.10 8.06
CA GLU A 873 -19.39 -11.19 7.45
C GLU A 873 -19.51 -11.02 5.93
N MET A 874 -19.66 -9.77 5.44
CA MET A 874 -19.76 -9.44 4.02
C MET A 874 -18.40 -9.55 3.30
N THR A 875 -17.32 -8.98 3.87
CA THR A 875 -15.96 -9.09 3.31
C THR A 875 -15.43 -10.53 3.32
N ASP A 876 -15.77 -11.34 4.32
CA ASP A 876 -15.46 -12.77 4.33
C ASP A 876 -16.23 -13.54 3.24
N ALA A 877 -17.48 -13.13 2.94
CA ALA A 877 -18.26 -13.70 1.85
C ALA A 877 -17.69 -13.31 0.47
N GLU A 878 -17.31 -12.05 0.26
CA GLU A 878 -16.58 -11.58 -0.93
C GLU A 878 -15.26 -12.34 -1.10
N GLY A 879 -14.49 -12.48 -0.02
CA GLY A 879 -13.25 -13.25 0.04
C GLY A 879 -13.45 -14.77 -0.08
N LEU A 880 -14.68 -15.29 0.00
CA LEU A 880 -15.03 -16.66 -0.38
C LEU A 880 -15.44 -16.74 -1.86
N GLY A 881 -16.05 -15.69 -2.40
CA GLY A 881 -16.34 -15.53 -3.83
C GLY A 881 -15.07 -15.61 -4.69
N VAL A 882 -14.06 -14.79 -4.39
CA VAL A 882 -12.75 -14.82 -5.11
C VAL A 882 -12.12 -16.22 -5.05
N LYS A 883 -12.15 -16.88 -3.88
CA LYS A 883 -11.64 -18.26 -3.74
C LYS A 883 -12.45 -19.30 -4.52
N LEU A 884 -13.70 -19.01 -4.84
CA LEU A 884 -14.55 -19.87 -5.68
C LEU A 884 -14.27 -19.63 -7.16
N GLU A 885 -14.01 -18.38 -7.56
CA GLU A 885 -13.53 -18.02 -8.89
C GLU A 885 -12.14 -18.62 -9.17
N ASP A 886 -11.20 -18.56 -8.22
CA ASP A 886 -9.89 -19.26 -8.26
C ASP A 886 -10.07 -20.78 -8.44
N ARG A 887 -11.06 -21.37 -7.75
CA ARG A 887 -11.38 -22.80 -7.92
C ARG A 887 -11.97 -23.07 -9.30
N GLU A 888 -12.77 -22.17 -9.84
CA GLU A 888 -13.29 -22.29 -11.20
C GLU A 888 -12.22 -22.14 -12.28
N THR A 889 -11.27 -21.21 -12.15
CA THR A 889 -10.16 -21.05 -13.11
C THR A 889 -9.29 -22.30 -13.11
N VAL A 890 -8.90 -22.81 -11.94
CA VAL A 890 -8.19 -24.09 -11.81
C VAL A 890 -9.00 -25.26 -12.39
N ILE A 891 -10.33 -25.30 -12.22
CA ILE A 891 -11.19 -26.32 -12.85
C ILE A 891 -11.24 -26.16 -14.38
N LYS A 892 -11.23 -24.93 -14.91
CA LYS A 892 -11.19 -24.65 -16.36
C LYS A 892 -9.84 -25.07 -16.95
N GLU A 893 -8.73 -24.82 -16.26
CA GLU A 893 -7.38 -25.27 -16.64
C GLU A 893 -7.23 -26.79 -16.57
N LEU A 894 -7.69 -27.43 -15.49
CA LEU A 894 -7.67 -28.90 -15.37
C LEU A 894 -8.50 -29.56 -16.47
N LYS A 895 -9.66 -28.98 -16.85
CA LYS A 895 -10.44 -29.44 -18.02
C LYS A 895 -9.67 -29.27 -19.34
N LYS A 896 -8.95 -28.16 -19.53
CA LYS A 896 -8.10 -27.93 -20.71
C LYS A 896 -6.94 -28.94 -20.76
N SER A 897 -6.26 -29.18 -19.65
CA SER A 897 -5.18 -30.19 -19.53
C SER A 897 -5.70 -31.61 -19.77
N LEU A 898 -6.88 -31.96 -19.24
CA LEU A 898 -7.52 -33.25 -19.49
C LEU A 898 -7.86 -33.44 -20.98
N LYS A 899 -8.32 -32.39 -21.67
CA LYS A 899 -8.58 -32.43 -23.12
C LYS A 899 -7.29 -32.66 -23.92
N ILE A 900 -6.22 -31.91 -23.61
CA ILE A 900 -4.91 -32.08 -24.26
C ILE A 900 -4.38 -33.51 -24.03
N LYS A 901 -4.46 -34.05 -22.81
CA LYS A 901 -4.07 -35.45 -22.54
C LYS A 901 -4.95 -36.49 -23.23
N GLY A 902 -6.22 -36.18 -23.48
CA GLY A 902 -7.09 -37.01 -24.31
C GLY A 902 -6.68 -37.00 -25.79
N GLU A 903 -6.23 -35.85 -26.30
CA GLU A 903 -5.70 -35.68 -27.66
C GLU A 903 -4.34 -36.39 -27.81
N GLU A 904 -3.40 -36.18 -26.88
CA GLU A 904 -2.12 -36.92 -26.77
C GLU A 904 -2.33 -38.45 -26.74
N LEU A 905 -3.27 -38.93 -25.92
CA LEU A 905 -3.58 -40.36 -25.81
C LEU A 905 -4.25 -40.90 -27.07
N SER A 906 -5.06 -40.10 -27.77
CA SER A 906 -5.60 -40.48 -29.08
C SER A 906 -4.50 -40.58 -30.15
N GLU A 907 -3.52 -39.67 -30.14
CA GLU A 907 -2.38 -39.73 -31.04
C GLU A 907 -1.48 -40.94 -30.72
N ALA A 908 -1.23 -41.19 -29.43
CA ALA A 908 -0.48 -42.36 -28.98
C ALA A 908 -1.15 -43.68 -29.42
N ASN A 909 -2.48 -43.77 -29.35
CA ASN A 909 -3.22 -44.94 -29.86
C ASN A 909 -3.10 -45.08 -31.40
N VAL A 910 -3.12 -43.98 -32.17
CA VAL A 910 -2.88 -44.02 -33.63
C VAL A 910 -1.45 -44.45 -33.94
N ARG A 911 -0.45 -43.91 -33.22
CA ARG A 911 0.96 -44.34 -33.34
C ARG A 911 1.13 -45.82 -33.00
N LEU A 912 0.47 -46.31 -31.95
CA LEU A 912 0.50 -47.72 -31.54
C LEU A 912 -0.12 -48.62 -32.61
N SER A 913 -1.30 -48.27 -33.14
CA SER A 913 -1.93 -49.03 -34.24
C SER A 913 -1.11 -49.03 -35.54
N LEU A 914 -0.39 -47.93 -35.83
CA LEU A 914 0.58 -47.88 -36.94
C LEU A 914 1.82 -48.76 -36.70
N LEU A 915 2.26 -48.92 -35.44
CA LEU A 915 3.36 -49.82 -35.07
C LEU A 915 2.93 -51.29 -35.11
N GLU A 916 1.73 -51.61 -34.61
CA GLU A 916 1.11 -52.95 -34.75
C GLU A 916 1.00 -53.33 -36.23
N LYS A 917 0.47 -52.44 -37.08
CA LYS A 917 0.37 -52.69 -38.52
C LYS A 917 1.73 -52.86 -39.23
N LYS A 918 2.78 -52.17 -38.76
CA LYS A 918 4.17 -52.37 -39.23
C LYS A 918 4.75 -53.70 -38.74
N LEU A 919 4.41 -54.13 -37.54
CA LEU A 919 4.80 -55.43 -36.99
C LEU A 919 4.13 -56.57 -37.77
N ASP A 920 2.84 -56.45 -38.10
CA ASP A 920 2.11 -57.40 -38.97
C ASP A 920 2.77 -57.54 -40.35
N THR A 921 3.15 -56.44 -41.00
CA THR A 921 3.86 -56.49 -42.29
C THR A 921 5.25 -57.11 -42.13
N SER A 922 6.03 -56.71 -41.12
CA SER A 922 7.36 -57.27 -40.88
C SER A 922 7.33 -58.75 -40.48
N THR A 923 6.21 -59.23 -39.94
CA THR A 923 6.00 -60.64 -39.60
C THR A 923 5.72 -61.43 -40.87
N LYS A 924 4.82 -60.95 -41.75
CA LYS A 924 4.61 -61.55 -43.07
C LYS A 924 5.88 -61.57 -43.93
N ASP A 925 6.66 -60.48 -43.91
CA ASP A 925 7.95 -60.42 -44.60
C ASP A 925 8.97 -61.40 -44.01
N ALA A 926 8.84 -61.78 -42.73
CA ALA A 926 9.64 -62.84 -42.11
C ALA A 926 9.13 -64.23 -42.50
N ASP A 927 7.82 -64.47 -42.44
CA ASP A 927 7.18 -65.73 -42.83
C ASP A 927 7.46 -66.07 -44.31
N GLU A 928 7.32 -65.10 -45.23
CA GLU A 928 7.70 -65.25 -46.64
C GLU A 928 9.19 -65.58 -46.82
N ARG A 929 10.08 -65.05 -45.97
CA ARG A 929 11.51 -65.39 -46.00
C ARG A 929 11.77 -66.79 -45.45
N VAL A 930 11.04 -67.22 -44.42
CA VAL A 930 11.08 -68.61 -43.92
C VAL A 930 10.59 -69.58 -44.99
N GLU A 931 9.50 -69.28 -45.69
CA GLU A 931 8.99 -70.08 -46.80
C GLU A 931 10.01 -70.18 -47.96
N LYS A 932 10.62 -69.05 -48.35
CA LYS A 932 11.69 -68.98 -49.37
C LYS A 932 13.01 -69.63 -48.95
N ILE A 933 13.23 -69.85 -47.65
CA ILE A 933 14.35 -70.64 -47.12
C ILE A 933 13.99 -72.12 -47.05
N GLN A 934 12.75 -72.46 -46.67
CA GLN A 934 12.24 -73.83 -46.61
C GLN A 934 12.20 -74.47 -47.99
N THR A 935 11.68 -73.79 -49.02
CA THR A 935 11.72 -74.31 -50.40
C THR A 935 13.14 -74.56 -50.89
N LYS A 936 14.08 -73.64 -50.62
CA LYS A 936 15.51 -73.83 -50.92
C LYS A 936 16.13 -74.97 -50.12
N LEU A 937 15.70 -75.20 -48.88
CA LEU A 937 16.17 -76.33 -48.07
C LEU A 937 15.68 -77.65 -48.65
N ASP A 938 14.40 -77.73 -49.05
CA ASP A 938 13.81 -78.91 -49.69
C ASP A 938 14.41 -79.20 -51.07
N GLU A 939 14.69 -78.16 -51.88
CA GLU A 939 15.46 -78.26 -53.12
C GLU A 939 16.88 -78.82 -52.86
N ASN A 940 17.59 -78.30 -51.85
CA ASN A 940 18.91 -78.81 -51.50
C ASN A 940 18.87 -80.24 -50.94
N ILE A 941 17.83 -80.61 -50.17
CA ILE A 941 17.63 -81.99 -49.70
C ILE A 941 17.35 -82.94 -50.88
N ALA A 942 16.57 -82.52 -51.87
CA ALA A 942 16.34 -83.30 -53.09
C ALA A 942 17.62 -83.45 -53.92
N LEU A 943 18.44 -82.40 -54.02
CA LEU A 943 19.71 -82.40 -54.74
C LEU A 943 20.79 -83.22 -54.00
N LEU A 944 20.81 -83.16 -52.66
CA LEU A 944 21.63 -84.03 -51.82
C LEU A 944 21.22 -85.49 -51.97
N LYS A 945 19.92 -85.84 -51.94
CA LYS A 945 19.45 -87.21 -52.20
C LYS A 945 19.79 -87.71 -53.61
N LYS A 946 19.78 -86.83 -54.61
CA LYS A 946 20.26 -87.17 -55.96
C LYS A 946 21.75 -87.49 -55.95
N LYS A 947 22.56 -86.70 -55.24
CA LYS A 947 24.00 -86.97 -55.07
C LYS A 947 24.29 -88.19 -54.19
N GLU A 948 23.48 -88.45 -53.17
CA GLU A 948 23.55 -89.64 -52.33
C GLU A 948 23.34 -90.89 -53.18
N LYS A 949 22.34 -90.88 -54.08
CA LYS A 949 22.13 -91.96 -55.06
C LYS A 949 23.24 -92.06 -56.11
N GLU A 950 23.78 -90.94 -56.61
CA GLU A 950 24.97 -90.94 -57.47
C GLU A 950 26.20 -91.51 -56.74
N PHE A 951 26.33 -91.24 -55.43
CA PHE A 951 27.37 -91.81 -54.60
C PHE A 951 27.14 -93.29 -54.34
N GLU A 952 25.92 -93.75 -54.04
CA GLU A 952 25.57 -95.19 -53.97
C GLU A 952 25.95 -95.90 -55.27
N GLU A 953 25.58 -95.36 -56.44
CA GLU A 953 25.94 -95.92 -57.76
C GLU A 953 27.47 -95.99 -57.97
N THR A 954 28.24 -95.00 -57.51
CA THR A 954 29.72 -95.08 -57.52
C THR A 954 30.30 -95.98 -56.43
N MET A 955 29.62 -96.16 -55.29
CA MET A 955 30.07 -97.02 -54.20
C MET A 955 29.80 -98.49 -54.51
N ASP A 956 28.71 -98.82 -55.21
CA ASP A 956 28.48 -100.16 -55.78
C ASP A 956 29.53 -100.48 -56.85
N ALA A 957 29.88 -99.52 -57.71
CA ALA A 957 30.96 -99.68 -58.68
C ALA A 957 32.33 -99.87 -58.00
N LEU A 958 32.66 -99.05 -56.99
CA LEU A 958 33.88 -99.19 -56.20
C LEU A 958 33.87 -100.45 -55.34
N GLN A 959 32.71 -100.96 -54.91
CA GLN A 959 32.61 -102.23 -54.19
C GLN A 959 32.81 -103.42 -55.14
N ALA A 960 32.36 -103.34 -56.39
CA ALA A 960 32.70 -104.33 -57.41
C ALA A 960 34.21 -104.32 -57.74
N ASP A 961 34.83 -103.14 -57.86
CA ASP A 961 36.28 -103.01 -57.99
C ASP A 961 37.02 -103.53 -56.73
N ILE A 962 36.50 -103.27 -55.53
CA ILE A 962 37.05 -103.79 -54.26
C ILE A 962 36.91 -105.30 -54.18
N ASP A 963 35.80 -105.90 -54.62
CA ASP A 963 35.60 -107.35 -54.62
C ASP A 963 36.54 -108.04 -55.63
N GLN A 964 36.77 -107.42 -56.79
CA GLN A 964 37.78 -107.86 -57.75
C GLN A 964 39.21 -107.73 -57.17
N LEU A 965 39.55 -106.60 -56.55
CA LEU A 965 40.83 -106.39 -55.88
C LEU A 965 40.98 -107.28 -54.63
N GLU A 966 39.90 -107.64 -53.92
CA GLU A 966 39.90 -108.60 -52.81
C GLU A 966 40.18 -110.02 -53.33
N ALA A 967 39.66 -110.41 -54.50
CA ALA A 967 40.03 -111.66 -55.15
C ALA A 967 41.54 -111.70 -55.47
N GLU A 968 42.08 -110.70 -56.17
CA GLU A 968 43.52 -110.57 -56.45
C GLU A 968 44.37 -110.52 -55.15
N LYS A 969 43.84 -109.88 -54.10
CA LYS A 969 44.44 -109.82 -52.76
C LYS A 969 44.35 -111.13 -52.00
N THR A 970 43.42 -112.04 -52.29
CA THR A 970 43.48 -113.43 -51.74
C THR A 970 44.58 -114.24 -52.40
N GLU A 971 44.79 -114.09 -53.71
CA GLU A 971 45.91 -114.72 -54.43
C GLU A 971 47.27 -114.17 -53.92
N LEU A 972 47.37 -112.87 -53.68
CA LEU A 972 48.57 -112.23 -53.11
C LEU A 972 48.77 -112.48 -51.60
N LYS A 973 47.70 -112.63 -50.80
CA LYS A 973 47.79 -112.97 -49.36
C LYS A 973 48.42 -114.34 -49.11
N GLN A 974 48.36 -115.29 -50.05
CA GLN A 974 49.11 -116.54 -49.94
C GLN A 974 50.64 -116.35 -50.07
N ARG A 975 51.11 -115.23 -50.62
CA ARG A 975 52.55 -114.92 -50.75
C ARG A 975 53.12 -114.02 -49.65
N ILE A 976 52.28 -113.30 -48.90
CA ILE A 976 52.71 -112.36 -47.85
C ILE A 976 52.12 -112.75 -46.49
N ASN A 977 52.49 -113.96 -46.03
CA ASN A 977 52.28 -114.42 -44.65
C ASN A 977 53.64 -114.71 -43.96
N ASN A 978 54.60 -113.80 -44.14
CA ASN A 978 55.93 -113.86 -43.53
C ASN A 978 56.32 -112.47 -43.02
N GLN A 979 56.44 -112.34 -41.69
CA GLN A 979 57.03 -111.19 -40.96
C GLN A 979 56.25 -109.85 -41.05
N SER A 980 56.21 -108.97 -40.04
CA SER A 980 56.41 -109.12 -38.58
C SER A 980 55.79 -107.90 -37.84
N LYS A 981 55.58 -107.98 -36.52
CA LYS A 981 54.93 -106.94 -35.68
C LYS A 981 55.91 -105.90 -35.12
N MET A 982 55.44 -104.67 -34.83
CA MET A 982 55.46 -103.95 -33.50
C MET A 982 55.37 -102.39 -33.66
N THR A 983 55.31 -101.53 -32.63
CA THR A 983 54.24 -101.16 -31.62
C THR A 983 54.68 -99.82 -30.92
N ILE A 984 53.93 -99.29 -29.92
CA ILE A 984 54.30 -98.32 -28.83
C ILE A 984 54.07 -96.81 -29.14
N GLU A 985 52.98 -96.16 -28.64
CA GLU A 985 52.76 -95.35 -27.38
C GLU A 985 53.22 -93.87 -27.47
N GLY A 986 52.72 -92.85 -26.72
CA GLY A 986 51.73 -92.68 -25.63
C GLY A 986 51.61 -91.16 -25.26
N LEU A 987 51.00 -90.64 -24.16
CA LEU A 987 50.07 -91.13 -23.11
C LEU A 987 49.61 -89.98 -22.14
N ARG A 988 48.29 -89.73 -21.94
CA ARG A 988 47.61 -88.91 -20.86
C ARG A 988 47.86 -87.38 -20.85
N GLY A 989 47.09 -86.52 -20.12
CA GLY A 989 45.86 -86.66 -19.30
C GLY A 989 45.37 -85.33 -18.62
N PRO A 990 44.15 -85.27 -18.00
CA PRO A 990 43.46 -84.07 -17.43
C PRO A 990 43.54 -84.00 -15.86
N PRO A 991 42.67 -83.34 -15.01
CA PRO A 991 41.47 -82.47 -15.21
C PRO A 991 41.20 -81.27 -14.21
N ALA A 992 40.05 -80.56 -14.39
CA ALA A 992 39.20 -79.85 -13.39
C ALA A 992 39.71 -78.53 -12.69
N SER A 993 38.91 -77.65 -12.02
CA SER A 993 37.45 -77.57 -11.72
C SER A 993 36.95 -76.14 -11.32
N GLY A 994 35.62 -75.88 -11.40
CA GLY A 994 34.88 -74.78 -10.71
C GLY A 994 34.74 -73.43 -11.46
N ILE A 995 33.81 -72.49 -11.14
CA ILE A 995 32.69 -72.40 -10.15
C ILE A 995 31.93 -71.03 -10.39
N VAL A 996 30.64 -70.72 -10.09
CA VAL A 996 29.35 -71.47 -10.02
C VAL A 996 28.15 -70.47 -9.91
N SER A 997 26.93 -70.86 -10.38
CA SER A 997 25.58 -70.23 -10.18
C SER A 997 25.28 -68.84 -10.82
N MET A 998 24.14 -68.48 -11.44
CA MET A 998 22.70 -68.88 -11.46
C MET A 998 21.78 -68.35 -10.32
N VAL A 999 20.46 -68.10 -10.48
CA VAL A 999 19.60 -67.57 -11.61
C VAL A 999 18.12 -67.41 -11.13
N GLN A 1000 17.34 -66.46 -11.71
CA GLN A 1000 15.83 -66.32 -11.68
C GLN A 1000 15.10 -66.25 -10.31
N GLY A 1001 13.84 -65.79 -10.20
CA GLY A 1001 12.94 -65.09 -11.15
C GLY A 1001 11.44 -65.15 -10.75
N SER A 1002 10.58 -64.33 -11.40
CA SER A 1002 9.09 -64.40 -11.43
C SER A 1002 8.31 -64.12 -10.12
N ALA A 1003 7.01 -63.77 -10.11
CA ALA A 1003 6.14 -63.04 -11.06
C ALA A 1003 4.77 -62.69 -10.38
N GLY A 1004 4.02 -61.73 -10.94
CA GLY A 1004 2.59 -61.48 -10.62
C GLY A 1004 2.30 -60.48 -9.47
N GLY A 1005 1.08 -59.94 -9.43
CA GLY A 1005 0.61 -59.00 -8.41
C GLY A 1005 -0.89 -58.68 -8.55
N LEU A 1006 -1.45 -57.90 -7.61
CA LEU A 1006 -2.79 -57.26 -7.68
C LEU A 1006 -2.98 -56.25 -6.51
N SER A 1007 -3.98 -55.38 -6.60
CA SER A 1007 -4.39 -54.35 -5.59
C SER A 1007 -5.63 -54.84 -4.78
N PRO A 1008 -6.28 -54.09 -3.83
CA PRO A 1008 -6.11 -52.67 -3.45
C PRO A 1008 -6.28 -52.28 -1.94
N SER A 1009 -6.13 -50.97 -1.66
CA SER A 1009 -6.81 -50.15 -0.62
C SER A 1009 -6.64 -50.44 0.89
N LEU A 1010 -6.07 -49.47 1.62
CA LEU A 1010 -6.78 -48.75 2.70
C LEU A 1010 -6.07 -47.43 3.07
N ALA A 1011 -6.73 -46.57 3.86
CA ALA A 1011 -6.32 -45.17 4.08
C ALA A 1011 -5.51 -44.92 5.36
N GLY A 1012 -4.71 -43.85 5.37
CA GLY A 1012 -3.99 -43.35 6.55
C GLY A 1012 -3.60 -41.88 6.40
N THR A 1013 -4.35 -40.97 7.04
CA THR A 1013 -4.08 -39.52 7.02
C THR A 1013 -2.99 -39.16 8.03
N VAL A 1014 -1.84 -38.67 7.55
CA VAL A 1014 -0.78 -38.09 8.40
C VAL A 1014 -1.04 -36.60 8.57
N GLN A 1015 -1.31 -36.17 9.81
CA GLN A 1015 -1.32 -34.75 10.16
C GLN A 1015 0.12 -34.24 10.29
N VAL A 1016 0.50 -33.26 9.47
CA VAL A 1016 1.72 -32.48 9.68
C VAL A 1016 1.40 -31.35 10.66
N VAL A 1017 2.10 -31.31 11.79
CA VAL A 1017 1.98 -30.22 12.76
C VAL A 1017 2.91 -29.08 12.32
N ASP A 1018 2.33 -27.97 11.89
CA ASP A 1018 3.06 -26.75 11.54
C ASP A 1018 3.88 -26.23 12.72
N SER A 1019 5.20 -26.05 12.52
CA SER A 1019 6.05 -25.41 13.53
C SER A 1019 5.75 -23.90 13.59
N PRO A 1020 5.27 -23.36 14.73
CA PRO A 1020 4.90 -21.95 14.83
C PRO A 1020 6.10 -21.01 14.64
N LEU A 1021 7.31 -21.48 14.98
CA LEU A 1021 8.56 -20.74 14.75
C LEU A 1021 8.81 -20.48 13.25
N LEU A 1022 8.42 -21.41 12.38
CA LEU A 1022 8.59 -21.28 10.94
C LEU A 1022 7.62 -20.23 10.36
N ARG A 1023 6.38 -20.18 10.84
CA ARG A 1023 5.41 -19.13 10.46
C ARG A 1023 5.92 -17.74 10.87
N GLN A 1024 6.40 -17.59 12.11
CA GLN A 1024 6.97 -16.34 12.60
C GLN A 1024 8.22 -15.90 11.81
N GLN A 1025 9.07 -16.85 11.40
CA GLN A 1025 10.21 -16.57 10.53
C GLN A 1025 9.79 -16.11 9.13
N VAL A 1026 8.77 -16.73 8.53
CA VAL A 1026 8.23 -16.32 7.22
C VAL A 1026 7.59 -14.92 7.28
N GLU A 1027 6.90 -14.56 8.35
CA GLU A 1027 6.36 -13.20 8.55
C GLU A 1027 7.48 -12.16 8.68
N ALA A 1028 8.51 -12.43 9.49
CA ALA A 1028 9.68 -11.54 9.62
C ALA A 1028 10.42 -11.36 8.28
N GLN A 1029 10.59 -12.44 7.51
CA GLN A 1029 11.20 -12.37 6.17
C GLN A 1029 10.32 -11.61 5.16
N ARG A 1030 8.99 -11.80 5.18
CA ARG A 1030 8.04 -11.03 4.36
C ARG A 1030 8.10 -9.53 4.68
N LEU A 1031 8.23 -9.14 5.95
CA LEU A 1031 8.38 -7.75 6.35
C LEU A 1031 9.70 -7.15 5.85
N GLY A 1032 10.80 -7.90 5.95
CA GLY A 1032 12.10 -7.52 5.38
C GLY A 1032 12.07 -7.34 3.87
N ILE A 1033 11.44 -8.27 3.14
CA ILE A 1033 11.24 -8.19 1.69
C ILE A 1033 10.37 -6.98 1.32
N LYS A 1034 9.30 -6.68 2.08
CA LYS A 1034 8.47 -5.49 1.86
C LYS A 1034 9.25 -4.19 2.06
N HIS A 1035 10.11 -4.12 3.08
CA HIS A 1035 10.98 -2.96 3.28
C HIS A 1035 11.98 -2.77 2.14
N LEU A 1036 12.62 -3.86 1.67
CA LEU A 1036 13.54 -3.82 0.53
C LEU A 1036 12.84 -3.50 -0.80
N LYS A 1037 11.62 -4.01 -1.06
CA LYS A 1037 10.82 -3.64 -2.24
C LYS A 1037 10.48 -2.14 -2.21
N ASN A 1038 10.08 -1.61 -1.05
CA ASN A 1038 9.77 -0.19 -0.90
C ASN A 1038 10.99 0.72 -1.15
N GLU A 1039 12.16 0.38 -0.60
CA GLU A 1039 13.40 1.14 -0.85
C GLU A 1039 13.87 1.04 -2.31
N ASN A 1040 13.77 -0.14 -2.92
CA ASN A 1040 14.10 -0.33 -4.34
C ASN A 1040 13.14 0.49 -5.24
N ASN A 1041 11.84 0.47 -4.95
CA ASN A 1041 10.85 1.29 -5.65
C ASN A 1041 11.13 2.80 -5.46
N ARG A 1042 11.50 3.24 -4.25
CA ARG A 1042 11.90 4.64 -3.98
C ARG A 1042 13.11 5.05 -4.82
N LEU A 1043 14.13 4.19 -4.90
CA LEU A 1043 15.35 4.45 -5.67
C LEU A 1043 15.10 4.44 -7.19
N LYS A 1044 14.27 3.51 -7.71
CA LYS A 1044 13.82 3.49 -9.11
C LYS A 1044 13.02 4.75 -9.46
N ALA A 1045 12.09 5.15 -8.60
CA ALA A 1045 11.25 6.33 -8.79
C ALA A 1045 12.00 7.66 -8.61
N GLU A 1046 13.22 7.68 -8.04
CA GLU A 1046 13.96 8.90 -7.73
C GLU A 1046 14.17 9.82 -8.94
N LYS A 1047 14.44 9.26 -10.14
CA LYS A 1047 14.56 10.04 -11.38
C LYS A 1047 13.25 10.76 -11.74
N MET A 1048 12.12 10.07 -11.62
CA MET A 1048 10.78 10.63 -11.87
C MET A 1048 10.40 11.65 -10.78
N ARG A 1049 10.73 11.36 -9.51
CA ARG A 1049 10.54 12.26 -8.37
C ARG A 1049 11.31 13.58 -8.54
N VAL A 1050 12.55 13.52 -9.01
CA VAL A 1050 13.38 14.70 -9.33
C VAL A 1050 12.84 15.46 -10.54
N GLN A 1051 12.35 14.76 -11.58
CA GLN A 1051 11.69 15.42 -12.71
C GLN A 1051 10.41 16.17 -12.27
N LEU A 1052 9.53 15.55 -11.50
CA LEU A 1052 8.32 16.17 -10.97
C LEU A 1052 8.65 17.35 -10.03
N ALA A 1053 9.62 17.18 -9.14
CA ALA A 1053 10.08 18.24 -8.23
C ALA A 1053 10.86 19.37 -8.92
N SER A 1054 11.24 19.21 -10.19
CA SER A 1054 11.83 20.30 -11.00
C SER A 1054 10.79 21.27 -11.57
N LEU A 1055 9.51 20.88 -11.57
CA LEU A 1055 8.40 21.73 -11.98
C LEU A 1055 8.01 22.70 -10.84
N PRO A 1056 7.58 23.94 -11.14
CA PRO A 1056 7.11 24.87 -10.11
C PRO A 1056 5.82 24.35 -9.46
N PRO A 1057 5.68 24.42 -8.12
CA PRO A 1057 4.50 23.91 -7.43
C PRO A 1057 3.25 24.69 -7.82
N LEU A 1058 2.19 23.97 -8.19
CA LEU A 1058 0.89 24.55 -8.54
C LEU A 1058 0.09 24.84 -7.26
N CYS A 1059 0.09 26.10 -6.83
CA CYS A 1059 -0.80 26.59 -5.77
C CYS A 1059 -1.97 27.37 -6.42
N PRO A 1060 -3.12 26.73 -6.71
CA PRO A 1060 -4.26 27.43 -7.28
C PRO A 1060 -4.75 28.51 -6.29
N PRO A 1061 -5.06 29.74 -6.75
CA PRO A 1061 -5.68 30.73 -5.89
C PRO A 1061 -7.07 30.24 -5.47
N LYS A 1062 -7.46 30.51 -4.21
CA LYS A 1062 -8.86 30.37 -3.77
C LYS A 1062 -9.71 31.37 -4.57
N LEU A 1063 -10.28 30.94 -5.70
CA LEU A 1063 -11.21 31.72 -6.49
C LEU A 1063 -12.51 31.90 -5.67
N PRO A 1064 -12.97 33.13 -5.40
CA PRO A 1064 -14.26 33.34 -4.76
C PRO A 1064 -15.35 32.85 -5.72
N GLN A 1065 -16.26 32.01 -5.22
CA GLN A 1065 -17.44 31.60 -5.97
C GLN A 1065 -18.30 32.85 -6.27
N ILE A 1066 -18.66 33.04 -7.54
CA ILE A 1066 -19.32 34.26 -8.04
C ILE A 1066 -20.73 34.44 -7.43
N SER A 1067 -21.30 33.38 -6.85
CA SER A 1067 -22.62 33.35 -6.21
C SER A 1067 -22.62 33.83 -4.74
N LYS A 1068 -22.31 35.11 -4.48
CA LYS A 1068 -22.85 35.97 -3.38
C LYS A 1068 -22.08 37.29 -3.23
N GLU A 1069 -22.61 38.38 -3.79
CA GLU A 1069 -22.26 39.74 -3.32
C GLU A 1069 -22.94 40.00 -1.98
N THR A 1070 -22.39 39.46 -0.88
CA THR A 1070 -23.00 39.60 0.46
C THR A 1070 -21.95 39.64 1.57
N SER A 1071 -21.28 40.80 1.70
CA SER A 1071 -20.72 41.38 2.94
C SER A 1071 -19.83 40.54 3.89
N MET A 1072 -19.42 39.33 3.53
CA MET A 1072 -18.58 38.47 4.37
C MET A 1072 -17.11 38.52 3.89
N PRO A 1073 -16.16 38.96 4.74
CA PRO A 1073 -14.75 38.98 4.37
C PRO A 1073 -14.19 37.56 4.23
N PRO A 1074 -13.23 37.32 3.32
CA PRO A 1074 -12.76 35.98 2.97
C PRO A 1074 -12.13 35.21 4.14
N GLU A 1075 -12.26 33.88 4.07
CA GLU A 1075 -11.76 32.95 5.09
C GLU A 1075 -10.26 33.17 5.39
N GLY A 1076 -9.97 33.50 6.65
CA GLY A 1076 -8.63 33.86 7.12
C GLY A 1076 -8.60 35.18 7.89
N LEU A 1077 -9.55 36.10 7.63
CA LEU A 1077 -9.63 37.40 8.31
C LEU A 1077 -10.47 37.40 9.60
N ASN A 1078 -11.23 36.35 9.89
CA ASN A 1078 -12.20 36.32 11.00
C ASN A 1078 -11.57 36.07 12.39
N THR A 1079 -10.35 36.57 12.62
CA THR A 1079 -9.62 36.43 13.89
C THR A 1079 -10.00 37.56 14.86
N GLY A 1080 -9.86 37.30 16.17
CA GLY A 1080 -10.19 38.27 17.22
C GLY A 1080 -9.35 39.55 17.19
N ILE A 1081 -8.30 39.63 16.36
CA ILE A 1081 -7.54 40.85 16.10
C ILE A 1081 -8.28 41.75 15.12
N TYR A 1082 -8.76 41.23 13.98
CA TYR A 1082 -9.40 42.03 12.93
C TYR A 1082 -10.66 42.76 13.45
N ARG A 1083 -11.50 42.07 14.22
CA ARG A 1083 -12.69 42.69 14.86
C ARG A 1083 -12.32 43.80 15.85
N ARG A 1084 -11.20 43.66 16.59
CA ARG A 1084 -10.70 44.72 17.48
C ARG A 1084 -10.11 45.90 16.71
N THR A 1085 -9.46 45.66 15.57
CA THR A 1085 -9.00 46.72 14.67
C THR A 1085 -10.17 47.52 14.11
N ASP A 1086 -11.22 46.83 13.66
CA ASP A 1086 -12.42 47.46 13.10
C ASP A 1086 -13.22 48.24 14.16
N GLN A 1087 -13.42 47.67 15.36
CA GLN A 1087 -14.04 48.35 16.49
C GLN A 1087 -13.26 49.60 16.94
N LEU A 1088 -11.92 49.51 16.99
CA LEU A 1088 -11.07 50.64 17.35
C LEU A 1088 -11.09 51.73 16.27
N LEU A 1089 -11.07 51.34 14.99
CA LEU A 1089 -11.21 52.24 13.84
C LEU A 1089 -12.57 52.95 13.85
N ALA A 1090 -13.68 52.24 14.04
CA ALA A 1090 -15.01 52.82 14.16
C ALA A 1090 -15.11 53.79 15.35
N THR A 1091 -14.48 53.47 16.48
CA THR A 1091 -14.42 54.34 17.66
C THR A 1091 -13.61 55.61 17.39
N LEU A 1092 -12.47 55.50 16.71
CA LEU A 1092 -11.63 56.64 16.32
C LEU A 1092 -12.32 57.52 15.27
N LEU A 1093 -12.95 56.92 14.26
CA LEU A 1093 -13.73 57.64 13.24
C LEU A 1093 -14.90 58.40 13.88
N LYS A 1094 -15.65 57.77 14.79
CA LYS A 1094 -16.72 58.44 15.54
C LYS A 1094 -16.20 59.60 16.39
N LEU A 1095 -15.10 59.40 17.12
CA LEU A 1095 -14.49 60.48 17.91
C LEU A 1095 -13.96 61.62 17.02
N SER A 1096 -13.48 61.32 15.81
CA SER A 1096 -13.00 62.34 14.86
C SER A 1096 -14.12 63.17 14.22
N SER A 1097 -15.33 62.61 14.10
CA SER A 1097 -16.52 63.32 13.56
C SER A 1097 -17.38 63.98 14.63
N GLU A 1098 -17.32 63.52 15.89
CA GLU A 1098 -18.07 64.10 17.03
C GLU A 1098 -17.27 65.11 17.87
N VAL A 1099 -16.11 65.60 17.39
CA VAL A 1099 -15.31 66.61 18.11
C VAL A 1099 -16.12 67.89 18.32
N LYS A 1100 -16.34 68.26 19.59
CA LYS A 1100 -17.08 69.47 19.99
C LYS A 1100 -16.24 70.30 20.95
N VAL A 1101 -16.35 71.63 20.81
CA VAL A 1101 -15.74 72.60 21.73
C VAL A 1101 -16.36 72.42 23.12
N VAL A 1102 -15.53 72.48 24.16
CA VAL A 1102 -15.94 72.34 25.56
C VAL A 1102 -16.74 73.57 26.00
N ASP A 1103 -17.88 73.34 26.66
CA ASP A 1103 -18.75 74.42 27.16
C ASP A 1103 -18.16 75.06 28.43
N ILE A 1104 -17.97 76.39 28.40
CA ILE A 1104 -17.46 77.19 29.51
C ILE A 1104 -18.55 77.95 30.28
N THR A 1105 -19.84 77.79 29.92
CA THR A 1105 -20.96 78.54 30.52
C THR A 1105 -21.36 78.07 31.93
N GLY A 1106 -20.67 77.07 32.51
CA GLY A 1106 -20.88 76.61 33.88
C GLY A 1106 -22.16 75.81 34.13
N LYS A 1107 -22.93 75.49 33.07
CA LYS A 1107 -24.19 74.72 33.16
C LYS A 1107 -23.99 73.22 33.43
N THR A 1108 -22.78 72.71 33.20
CA THR A 1108 -22.39 71.31 33.45
C THR A 1108 -21.72 71.17 34.82
N ALA A 1109 -22.07 70.14 35.58
CA ALA A 1109 -21.49 69.87 36.92
C ALA A 1109 -19.98 69.54 36.92
N VAL A 1110 -19.37 69.30 35.76
CA VAL A 1110 -17.94 69.04 35.57
C VAL A 1110 -17.28 70.28 34.96
N SER A 1111 -16.12 70.69 35.47
CA SER A 1111 -15.41 71.88 34.98
C SER A 1111 -14.88 71.70 33.55
N ALA A 1112 -14.83 72.79 32.78
CA ALA A 1112 -14.33 72.76 31.40
C ALA A 1112 -12.88 72.22 31.29
N SER A 1113 -12.02 72.51 32.28
CA SER A 1113 -10.66 71.97 32.35
C SER A 1113 -10.67 70.44 32.51
N ALA A 1114 -11.57 69.90 33.35
CA ALA A 1114 -11.71 68.45 33.52
C ALA A 1114 -12.30 67.77 32.26
N GLN A 1115 -13.27 68.40 31.58
CA GLN A 1115 -13.82 67.87 30.32
C GLN A 1115 -12.76 67.83 29.19
N LEU A 1116 -11.93 68.87 29.07
CA LEU A 1116 -10.83 68.89 28.11
C LEU A 1116 -9.77 67.84 28.45
N LEU A 1117 -9.42 67.69 29.74
CA LEU A 1117 -8.48 66.68 30.22
C LEU A 1117 -9.01 65.26 30.00
N GLU A 1118 -10.33 65.02 30.15
CA GLU A 1118 -10.98 63.74 29.86
C GLU A 1118 -10.88 63.40 28.36
N GLN A 1119 -11.16 64.35 27.46
CA GLN A 1119 -10.96 64.17 26.02
C GLN A 1119 -9.50 63.82 25.69
N THR A 1120 -8.54 64.53 26.28
CA THR A 1120 -7.10 64.27 26.08
C THR A 1120 -6.69 62.89 26.61
N ALA A 1121 -7.10 62.53 27.82
CA ALA A 1121 -6.80 61.23 28.44
C ALA A 1121 -7.42 60.06 27.66
N ARG A 1122 -8.63 60.24 27.11
CA ARG A 1122 -9.31 59.27 26.25
C ARG A 1122 -8.58 59.07 24.93
N LEU A 1123 -8.06 60.15 24.31
CA LEU A 1123 -7.22 60.04 23.12
C LEU A 1123 -5.89 59.33 23.40
N GLN A 1124 -5.23 59.63 24.53
CA GLN A 1124 -4.02 58.91 24.94
C GLN A 1124 -4.28 57.41 25.14
N SER A 1125 -5.34 57.06 25.88
CA SER A 1125 -5.72 55.65 26.12
C SER A 1125 -6.02 54.89 24.82
N LEU A 1126 -6.61 55.55 23.82
CA LEU A 1126 -6.82 54.96 22.49
C LEU A 1126 -5.53 54.84 21.68
N SER A 1127 -4.56 55.74 21.85
CA SER A 1127 -3.22 55.63 21.27
C SER A 1127 -2.45 54.43 21.86
N ASP A 1128 -2.48 54.27 23.19
CA ASP A 1128 -1.84 53.16 23.89
C ASP A 1128 -2.44 51.81 23.47
N ALA A 1129 -3.77 51.76 23.30
CA ALA A 1129 -4.49 50.60 22.77
C ALA A 1129 -4.13 50.30 21.31
N LEU A 1130 -3.94 51.33 20.47
CA LEU A 1130 -3.55 51.18 19.08
C LEU A 1130 -2.12 50.64 18.92
N ASP A 1131 -1.15 51.16 19.69
CA ASP A 1131 0.23 50.65 19.64
C ASP A 1131 0.34 49.22 20.19
N LYS A 1132 -0.44 48.86 21.23
CA LYS A 1132 -0.56 47.46 21.66
C LYS A 1132 -1.12 46.56 20.54
N LEU A 1133 -2.23 46.96 19.93
CA LEU A 1133 -2.87 46.18 18.86
C LEU A 1133 -1.98 46.04 17.63
N LYS A 1134 -1.20 47.06 17.29
CA LYS A 1134 -0.18 47.06 16.23
C LYS A 1134 0.94 46.04 16.50
N GLY A 1135 1.31 45.82 17.77
CA GLY A 1135 2.17 44.72 18.19
C GLY A 1135 1.54 43.35 17.95
N GLU A 1136 0.30 43.15 18.42
CA GLU A 1136 -0.45 41.90 18.23
C GLU A 1136 -0.68 41.56 16.74
N VAL A 1137 -0.98 42.57 15.90
CA VAL A 1137 -1.08 42.44 14.44
C VAL A 1137 0.25 42.02 13.82
N ALA A 1138 1.38 42.58 14.28
CA ALA A 1138 2.70 42.21 13.77
C ALA A 1138 3.06 40.75 14.10
N GLU A 1139 2.83 40.31 15.34
CA GLU A 1139 3.02 38.90 15.73
C GLU A 1139 2.09 37.95 14.98
N HIS A 1140 0.82 38.30 14.78
CA HIS A 1140 -0.13 37.50 14.01
C HIS A 1140 0.29 37.34 12.54
N VAL A 1141 0.70 38.44 11.89
CA VAL A 1141 1.16 38.41 10.49
C VAL A 1141 2.42 37.55 10.33
N VAL A 1142 3.33 37.58 11.31
CA VAL A 1142 4.53 36.72 11.34
C VAL A 1142 4.20 35.26 11.63
N SER A 1143 3.17 34.99 12.43
CA SER A 1143 2.74 33.62 12.78
C SER A 1143 1.91 32.95 11.69
N TYR A 1144 1.16 33.73 10.90
CA TYR A 1144 0.32 33.21 9.81
C TYR A 1144 1.12 32.86 8.55
N GLN A 1145 2.24 33.53 8.29
CA GLN A 1145 3.06 33.31 7.09
C GLN A 1145 4.13 32.23 7.35
N PRO A 1146 4.10 31.06 6.67
CA PRO A 1146 5.12 30.03 6.84
C PRO A 1146 6.53 30.56 6.56
N GLY A 1147 7.47 30.24 7.45
CA GLY A 1147 8.87 30.69 7.36
C GLY A 1147 9.14 32.15 7.75
N ALA A 1148 8.12 32.94 8.10
CA ALA A 1148 8.32 34.34 8.52
C ALA A 1148 8.79 34.50 9.98
N LYS A 1149 8.62 33.47 10.82
CA LYS A 1149 8.96 33.45 12.26
C LYS A 1149 10.37 32.90 12.51
N VAL A 1150 11.15 33.61 13.32
CA VAL A 1150 12.40 33.11 13.92
C VAL A 1150 12.06 32.02 14.95
N ALA A 1151 12.84 30.94 14.98
CA ALA A 1151 12.76 29.94 16.05
C ALA A 1151 13.28 30.53 17.37
N SER A 1152 12.39 30.78 18.32
CA SER A 1152 12.70 31.38 19.63
C SER A 1152 11.69 30.96 20.70
N ASP A 1153 12.20 30.55 21.87
CA ASP A 1153 11.41 29.88 22.91
C ASP A 1153 10.41 30.80 23.66
N PHE A 1154 10.69 32.10 23.71
CA PHE A 1154 9.97 33.03 24.61
C PHE A 1154 8.88 33.88 23.93
N SER A 1155 9.02 34.18 22.64
CA SER A 1155 8.13 35.09 21.90
C SER A 1155 8.36 34.99 20.39
N THR A 1156 7.45 35.56 19.59
CA THR A 1156 7.56 35.60 18.13
C THR A 1156 8.40 36.79 17.65
N PHE A 1157 9.42 36.52 16.84
CA PHE A 1157 10.16 37.56 16.11
C PHE A 1157 10.10 37.32 14.59
N PRO A 1158 9.95 38.37 13.76
CA PRO A 1158 10.07 38.26 12.30
C PRO A 1158 11.51 37.93 11.87
N VAL A 1159 11.67 37.06 10.86
CA VAL A 1159 12.97 36.85 10.21
C VAL A 1159 13.40 38.11 9.42
N PRO A 1160 14.69 38.51 9.41
CA PRO A 1160 15.13 39.74 8.74
C PRO A 1160 14.78 39.81 7.24
N SER A 1161 14.78 38.67 6.55
CA SER A 1161 14.37 38.55 5.15
C SER A 1161 12.88 38.88 4.94
N PHE A 1162 12.01 38.55 5.88
CA PHE A 1162 10.58 38.86 5.82
C PHE A 1162 10.32 40.34 6.08
N ILE A 1163 11.08 40.98 6.98
CA ILE A 1163 11.01 42.44 7.17
C ILE A 1163 11.40 43.14 5.86
N LYS A 1164 12.56 42.79 5.30
CA LYS A 1164 13.07 43.38 4.05
C LYS A 1164 12.12 43.16 2.86
N ALA A 1165 11.55 41.95 2.72
CA ALA A 1165 10.56 41.66 1.69
C ALA A 1165 9.24 42.42 1.89
N LYS A 1166 8.87 42.74 3.13
CA LYS A 1166 7.69 43.57 3.46
C LYS A 1166 7.93 45.05 3.17
N GLU A 1167 9.14 45.55 3.43
CA GLU A 1167 9.58 46.91 3.07
C GLU A 1167 9.62 47.07 1.54
N GLU A 1168 10.29 46.15 0.83
CA GLU A 1168 10.31 46.12 -0.65
C GLU A 1168 8.89 46.03 -1.23
N LYS A 1169 8.00 45.24 -0.64
CA LYS A 1169 6.59 45.15 -1.07
C LYS A 1169 5.80 46.45 -0.87
N GLN A 1170 6.20 47.36 0.02
CA GLN A 1170 5.60 48.69 0.15
C GLN A 1170 6.08 49.66 -0.93
N GLU A 1171 7.34 49.55 -1.37
CA GLU A 1171 7.89 50.31 -2.50
C GLU A 1171 7.49 49.72 -3.87
N GLY A 1172 7.10 48.44 -3.90
CA GLY A 1172 6.58 47.72 -5.07
C GLY A 1172 7.62 46.87 -5.77
N THR A 1173 7.62 46.87 -7.11
CA THR A 1173 8.61 46.09 -7.88
C THR A 1173 9.91 46.85 -8.03
N VAL A 1174 10.97 46.34 -7.39
CA VAL A 1174 12.34 46.89 -7.44
C VAL A 1174 12.81 46.99 -8.90
N PHE A 1175 13.23 48.17 -9.32
CA PHE A 1175 13.75 48.41 -10.67
C PHE A 1175 15.20 47.92 -10.79
N VAL A 1176 15.42 46.88 -11.61
CA VAL A 1176 16.74 46.24 -11.79
C VAL A 1176 17.49 46.80 -13.03
N GLY A 1177 16.80 47.30 -14.04
CA GLY A 1177 17.42 47.88 -15.23
C GLY A 1177 16.46 48.08 -16.41
N ARG A 1178 16.99 48.64 -17.51
CA ARG A 1178 16.28 48.87 -18.78
C ARG A 1178 17.01 48.13 -19.90
N VAL A 1179 16.24 47.39 -20.72
CA VAL A 1179 16.68 46.92 -22.04
C VAL A 1179 16.11 47.87 -23.09
N ALA A 1180 16.89 48.21 -24.11
CA ALA A 1180 16.43 48.98 -25.27
C ALA A 1180 16.37 48.05 -26.49
N ILE A 1181 15.24 48.05 -27.19
CA ILE A 1181 15.02 47.28 -28.41
C ILE A 1181 14.88 48.28 -29.56
N PRO A 1182 15.53 48.07 -30.72
CA PRO A 1182 15.36 48.94 -31.89
C PRO A 1182 13.89 49.01 -32.32
N CYS A 1183 13.40 50.22 -32.56
CA CYS A 1183 12.04 50.47 -33.04
C CYS A 1183 12.05 51.62 -34.06
N THR A 1184 10.97 51.73 -34.84
CA THR A 1184 10.78 52.81 -35.81
C THR A 1184 10.58 54.14 -35.10
N ARG A 1185 11.18 55.20 -35.64
CA ARG A 1185 11.22 56.52 -35.00
C ARG A 1185 9.80 57.10 -34.86
N GLY A 1186 9.35 57.27 -33.62
CA GLY A 1186 7.97 57.66 -33.29
C GLY A 1186 7.08 56.54 -32.75
N GLN A 1187 7.54 55.28 -32.70
CA GLN A 1187 6.84 54.15 -32.07
C GLN A 1187 7.53 53.71 -30.75
N GLU A 1188 8.23 54.62 -30.08
CA GLU A 1188 8.96 54.33 -28.82
C GLU A 1188 7.98 54.07 -27.66
N GLN A 1189 7.86 52.81 -27.24
CA GLN A 1189 7.03 52.39 -26.10
C GLN A 1189 7.88 51.93 -24.90
N VAL A 1190 7.38 52.19 -23.69
CA VAL A 1190 8.03 51.81 -22.42
C VAL A 1190 7.17 50.80 -21.67
N HIS A 1191 7.56 49.52 -21.71
CA HIS A 1191 6.86 48.45 -21.02
C HIS A 1191 7.50 48.14 -19.66
N ARG A 1192 6.73 48.23 -18.57
CA ARG A 1192 7.18 47.85 -17.21
C ARG A 1192 7.04 46.34 -17.01
N LEU A 1193 7.99 45.58 -17.54
CA LEU A 1193 8.07 44.13 -17.33
C LEU A 1193 8.48 43.81 -15.89
N VAL A 1194 7.78 42.85 -15.27
CA VAL A 1194 8.10 42.30 -13.95
C VAL A 1194 8.50 40.84 -14.15
N LEU A 1195 9.73 40.49 -13.78
CA LEU A 1195 10.31 39.16 -14.00
C LEU A 1195 10.77 38.55 -12.68
N SER A 1196 10.63 37.23 -12.52
CA SER A 1196 11.27 36.50 -11.43
C SER A 1196 12.80 36.46 -11.61
N GLN A 1197 13.55 36.18 -10.55
CA GLN A 1197 15.02 36.05 -10.63
C GLN A 1197 15.46 35.01 -11.66
N GLN A 1198 14.75 33.88 -11.75
CA GLN A 1198 15.03 32.82 -12.73
C GLN A 1198 14.72 33.27 -14.17
N GLN A 1199 13.60 33.99 -14.38
CA GLN A 1199 13.27 34.58 -15.68
C GLN A 1199 14.31 35.63 -16.09
N LEU A 1200 14.73 36.50 -15.17
CA LEU A 1200 15.79 37.49 -15.42
C LEU A 1200 17.13 36.81 -15.73
N GLN A 1201 17.50 35.73 -15.05
CA GLN A 1201 18.68 34.91 -15.37
C GLN A 1201 18.57 34.20 -16.72
N ARG A 1202 17.36 33.87 -17.20
CA ARG A 1202 17.13 33.31 -18.54
C ARG A 1202 17.26 34.41 -19.60
N VAL A 1203 16.62 35.57 -19.41
CA VAL A 1203 16.73 36.73 -20.30
C VAL A 1203 18.18 37.22 -20.38
N HIS A 1204 18.89 37.31 -19.25
CA HIS A 1204 20.30 37.70 -19.24
C HIS A 1204 21.19 36.73 -20.02
N ARG A 1205 20.95 35.41 -19.90
CA ARG A 1205 21.65 34.40 -20.72
C ARG A 1205 21.31 34.51 -22.22
N LEU A 1206 20.06 34.81 -22.56
CA LEU A 1206 19.60 34.98 -23.95
C LEU A 1206 20.00 36.34 -24.58
N VAL A 1207 20.51 37.28 -23.80
CA VAL A 1207 21.03 38.60 -24.25
C VAL A 1207 22.58 38.64 -24.18
N MET A 1208 23.21 37.62 -23.60
CA MET A 1208 24.66 37.42 -23.53
C MET A 1208 25.15 36.25 -24.40
N ALA A 1209 24.24 35.60 -25.13
CA ALA A 1209 24.50 34.57 -26.13
C ALA A 1209 24.24 35.13 -27.53
#